data_AF-A0A6C0KRA5-F1
#
_entry.id   AF-A0A6C0KRA5-F1
#
_cell.length_a   1.000
_cell.length_b   1.000
_cell.length_c   1.000
_cell.angle_alpha   90.00
_cell.angle_beta   90.00
_cell.angle_gamma   90.00
#
_symmetry.space_group_name_H-M   'P 1'
#
loop_
_entity.id
_entity.type
_entity.pdbx_description
1 polymer ?
#
loop_
_entity_poly.entity_id
_entity_poly.type
_entity_poly.pdbx_seq_one_letter_code
_entity_poly.pdbx_strand_id
1 'polypeptide(L)'
;MSCEKIMCKYGLNDKSLIRDWLKINHPDKGGNMDRNEFIKVLECYKNNVTCTAKKAKSDKAKSDKAKNDKKTSTTKNTRKKRAKIFTCMRKTANFSKILNYHKFDKTLYEPKKLNEELVEASPKMVQLLNNIRELDAQDVKYHNQKFKHFIFSDVKEGGYGAKIIASALQANGYNNILKSKKVSNQINAKLYLDIEKSNYQNFALLSSNSVYGTTFNEKIKKETLKMYNERPANIHGKNVRLIVLDSGFKEGIDLFDVKYVHIFEPSITIADLKQTVGRATRTCGQKGLEFQKNIGWPLYVYNYYLTIPEITSDSMYVNRSLMENNFESYNKDEDVLLFKNVEKYNDSTMNYSEFDSAMIQLSKQLYELAPLLAVDYYLTKNIHKANDLNREFMEKDFYLMGGALAGGVLAGGARARTREGGADDVDEAEQAIEVDDATIGGAGEANFKKQSDNSKFFKIDNIKCMGKCGKKSTNDIPVSIDFMKYVYRKHNHPKQLLINAKANVRQFLCNYMKDLDNKFCKHVNLEWSQRYIRIPHIIEKHSNLLDIKKDLQALELVISTEDDATNIKYPMILYKTSSRKIIPRAKTKSKSRTRTRSVSSKKHRNYKFTKMSFIKMRDYIITNYNSKEFVWEPIDVVNKCVDAPKANASSANSITLNPTQTFIADYFTPASPYKGILLWHSVGTGKTCTGVATASSSFEKEGYSILWVTRTTLKGDVWKNIFDQICHVILVDEINKGLLLPENLSDRKRHLSKSWLEPMSYKQFSNLLAGKNAIYDILLERNGSRDLLHKTLIIIDEAHKLYGGDLKASERPNMEIMENLISNSYKVSGAESCKLMIMTATPFTNSPLELFALTNLFMTNESEKITTNKEEFKKQYMTSQNILSETGLKVLANKLSGYISYLNREKDPTQFAQPIMINVPILMSHVENEDLRDAVYLNANLNSIEKDIEELIVSLRAKIKEEKADYKSKKLPFKNKEIPQHITDELDAILKNIKSFEDKINGYKQNKADAKDKMKELKDKVRAIKNSLLQEYILYTKCMHIKYKNVRTQKKYKLLR
;
A
#
# COMPACT_ATOMS: atom_id res chain seq x y z
N MET A 1 -5.19 -55.45 -31.83
CA MET A 1 -4.16 -55.39 -30.77
C MET A 1 -4.85 -55.38 -29.40
N SER A 2 -4.35 -56.10 -28.38
CA SER A 2 -4.99 -56.13 -27.04
C SER A 2 -4.87 -54.77 -26.33
N CYS A 3 -5.78 -54.48 -25.38
CA CYS A 3 -5.79 -53.18 -24.69
C CYS A 3 -4.49 -52.88 -23.96
N GLU A 4 -3.88 -53.88 -23.33
CA GLU A 4 -2.61 -53.71 -22.64
C GLU A 4 -1.45 -53.45 -23.61
N LYS A 5 -1.41 -54.17 -24.76
CA LYS A 5 -0.40 -53.94 -25.80
C LYS A 5 -0.50 -52.55 -26.43
N ILE A 6 -1.71 -52.05 -26.70
CA ILE A 6 -1.87 -50.70 -27.28
C ILE A 6 -1.56 -49.59 -26.28
N MET A 7 -1.95 -49.76 -25.01
CA MET A 7 -1.56 -48.82 -23.97
C MET A 7 -0.04 -48.81 -23.77
N CYS A 8 0.62 -49.98 -23.80
CA CYS A 8 2.07 -50.05 -23.68
C CYS A 8 2.82 -49.51 -24.91
N LYS A 9 2.28 -49.70 -26.12
CA LYS A 9 2.84 -49.12 -27.36
C LYS A 9 3.04 -47.60 -27.23
N TYR A 10 2.13 -46.90 -26.56
CA TYR A 10 2.17 -45.44 -26.38
C TYR A 10 2.62 -44.98 -25.00
N GLY A 11 3.12 -45.89 -24.15
CA GLY A 11 3.60 -45.55 -22.81
C GLY A 11 2.50 -45.04 -21.85
N LEU A 12 1.26 -45.43 -22.09
CA LEU A 12 0.08 -44.94 -21.38
C LEU A 12 -0.19 -45.74 -20.10
N ASN A 13 0.51 -45.37 -19.02
CA ASN A 13 0.52 -46.10 -17.74
C ASN A 13 -0.35 -45.47 -16.64
N ASP A 14 -0.95 -44.29 -16.86
CA ASP A 14 -1.94 -43.71 -15.94
C ASP A 14 -3.05 -42.94 -16.67
N LYS A 15 -4.19 -42.77 -16.00
CA LYS A 15 -5.41 -42.16 -16.58
C LYS A 15 -5.24 -40.70 -17.00
N SER A 16 -4.32 -39.94 -16.40
CA SER A 16 -4.04 -38.56 -16.78
C SER A 16 -3.30 -38.53 -18.12
N LEU A 17 -2.26 -39.35 -18.27
CA LEU A 17 -1.50 -39.47 -19.51
C LEU A 17 -2.37 -39.92 -20.68
N ILE A 18 -3.25 -40.90 -20.45
CA ILE A 18 -4.19 -41.36 -21.48
C ILE A 18 -5.12 -40.22 -21.93
N ARG A 19 -5.64 -39.43 -20.98
CA ARG A 19 -6.57 -38.33 -21.30
C ARG A 19 -5.88 -37.21 -22.08
N ASP A 20 -4.64 -36.88 -21.74
CA ASP A 20 -3.89 -35.84 -22.46
C ASP A 20 -3.47 -36.33 -23.84
N TRP A 21 -3.06 -37.60 -23.95
CA TRP A 21 -2.75 -38.25 -25.23
C TRP A 21 -3.97 -38.29 -26.15
N LEU A 22 -5.16 -38.62 -25.65
CA LEU A 22 -6.41 -38.62 -26.43
C LEU A 22 -6.82 -37.22 -26.90
N LYS A 23 -6.49 -36.16 -26.14
CA LYS A 23 -6.79 -34.78 -26.55
C LYS A 23 -5.89 -34.29 -27.68
N ILE A 24 -4.60 -34.65 -27.62
CA ILE A 24 -3.59 -34.24 -28.59
C ILE A 24 -3.79 -34.98 -29.92
N ASN A 25 -4.11 -36.28 -29.85
CA ASN A 25 -4.21 -37.14 -31.02
C ASN A 25 -5.66 -37.31 -31.53
N HIS A 26 -6.59 -36.43 -31.12
CA HIS A 26 -7.98 -36.51 -31.56
C HIS A 26 -8.08 -36.22 -33.08
N PRO A 27 -8.71 -37.10 -33.89
CA PRO A 27 -8.77 -36.93 -35.34
C PRO A 27 -9.40 -35.59 -35.75
N ASP A 28 -10.51 -35.20 -35.13
CA ASP A 28 -11.20 -33.93 -35.42
C ASP A 28 -10.48 -32.66 -34.92
N LYS A 29 -9.33 -32.82 -34.23
CA LYS A 29 -8.49 -31.71 -33.77
C LYS A 29 -7.12 -31.66 -34.47
N GLY A 30 -7.00 -32.35 -35.62
CA GLY A 30 -5.77 -32.37 -36.42
C GLY A 30 -4.71 -33.35 -35.94
N GLY A 31 -5.08 -34.37 -35.16
CA GLY A 31 -4.17 -35.45 -34.75
C GLY A 31 -3.80 -36.37 -35.91
N ASN A 32 -2.51 -36.60 -36.14
CA ASN A 32 -1.99 -37.37 -37.27
C ASN A 32 -1.78 -38.85 -36.90
N MET A 33 -2.86 -39.56 -36.57
CA MET A 33 -2.82 -40.95 -36.07
C MET A 33 -3.88 -41.82 -36.73
N ASP A 34 -3.58 -43.11 -36.88
CA ASP A 34 -4.53 -44.11 -37.37
C ASP A 34 -5.82 -44.13 -36.52
N ARG A 35 -6.96 -44.01 -37.20
CA ARG A 35 -8.27 -43.83 -36.55
C ARG A 35 -8.68 -45.08 -35.76
N ASN A 36 -8.29 -46.27 -36.20
CA ASN A 36 -8.60 -47.52 -35.51
C ASN A 36 -7.76 -47.67 -34.24
N GLU A 37 -6.49 -47.25 -34.26
CA GLU A 37 -5.65 -47.22 -33.06
C GLU A 37 -6.16 -46.21 -32.03
N PHE A 38 -6.58 -45.01 -32.47
CA PHE A 38 -7.17 -44.00 -31.57
C PHE A 38 -8.46 -44.51 -30.88
N ILE A 39 -9.38 -45.09 -31.66
CA ILE A 39 -10.63 -45.67 -31.11
C ILE A 39 -10.30 -46.77 -30.11
N LYS A 40 -9.32 -47.62 -30.41
CA LYS A 40 -8.93 -48.70 -29.50
C LYS A 40 -8.33 -48.16 -28.19
N VAL A 41 -7.49 -47.13 -28.22
CA VAL A 41 -7.00 -46.47 -26.98
C VAL A 41 -8.16 -45.86 -26.18
N LEU A 42 -9.15 -45.26 -26.85
CA LEU A 42 -10.33 -44.70 -26.20
C LEU A 42 -11.20 -45.78 -25.54
N GLU A 43 -11.40 -46.93 -26.18
CA GLU A 43 -12.08 -48.09 -25.58
C GLU A 43 -11.34 -48.61 -24.35
N CYS A 44 -10.02 -48.78 -24.46
CA CYS A 44 -9.21 -49.26 -23.35
C CYS A 44 -9.21 -48.28 -22.17
N TYR A 45 -9.26 -46.97 -22.44
CA TYR A 45 -9.42 -45.93 -21.43
C TYR A 45 -10.77 -46.03 -20.70
N LYS A 46 -11.87 -46.21 -21.45
CA LYS A 46 -13.23 -46.38 -20.89
C LYS A 46 -13.29 -47.62 -20.00
N ASN A 47 -12.56 -48.67 -20.37
CA ASN A 47 -12.49 -49.93 -19.62
C ASN A 47 -11.40 -49.93 -18.51
N ASN A 48 -10.82 -48.77 -18.18
CA ASN A 48 -9.81 -48.59 -17.12
C ASN A 48 -8.53 -49.43 -17.29
N VAL A 49 -8.19 -49.84 -18.52
CA VAL A 49 -6.95 -50.61 -18.79
C VAL A 49 -5.77 -49.66 -18.99
N THR A 50 -4.64 -49.92 -18.34
CA THR A 50 -3.40 -49.15 -18.44
C THR A 50 -2.22 -50.06 -18.75
N CYS A 51 -1.11 -49.54 -19.28
CA CYS A 51 0.11 -50.33 -19.45
C CYS A 51 0.75 -50.70 -18.10
N THR A 52 1.10 -51.97 -17.91
CA THR A 52 1.66 -52.51 -16.65
C THR A 52 3.16 -52.84 -16.71
N ALA A 53 3.85 -52.54 -17.81
CA ALA A 53 5.24 -52.97 -18.02
C ALA A 53 6.19 -52.52 -16.88
N LYS A 54 6.76 -53.52 -16.19
CA LYS A 54 7.74 -53.37 -15.09
C LYS A 54 8.97 -52.60 -15.57
N LYS A 55 9.37 -51.58 -14.80
CA LYS A 55 10.64 -50.84 -14.99
C LYS A 55 11.83 -51.80 -14.91
N ALA A 56 12.49 -52.05 -16.04
CA ALA A 56 13.85 -52.55 -16.05
C ALA A 56 14.80 -51.47 -15.52
N LYS A 57 15.66 -51.87 -14.57
CA LYS A 57 16.78 -51.08 -14.05
C LYS A 57 17.79 -50.85 -15.17
N SER A 58 18.20 -49.60 -15.38
CA SER A 58 19.50 -49.27 -15.95
C SER A 58 20.03 -47.99 -15.30
N ASP A 59 21.35 -47.97 -15.18
CA ASP A 59 22.10 -47.38 -14.09
C ASP A 59 22.39 -45.87 -14.20
N LYS A 60 22.60 -45.30 -13.00
CA LYS A 60 23.59 -44.25 -12.65
C LYS A 60 24.01 -43.26 -13.76
N ALA A 61 23.17 -42.26 -14.04
CA ALA A 61 23.61 -40.92 -14.50
C ALA A 61 22.48 -39.85 -14.49
N LYS A 62 21.52 -39.90 -13.55
CA LYS A 62 20.37 -38.96 -13.49
C LYS A 62 19.99 -38.51 -12.07
N SER A 63 20.93 -38.36 -11.14
CA SER A 63 20.61 -37.87 -9.78
C SER A 63 20.37 -36.36 -9.70
N ASP A 64 20.84 -35.57 -10.67
CA ASP A 64 20.86 -34.11 -10.51
C ASP A 64 19.78 -33.37 -11.32
N LYS A 65 19.36 -33.91 -12.48
CA LYS A 65 18.21 -33.34 -13.25
C LYS A 65 16.86 -33.66 -12.60
N ALA A 66 16.65 -34.87 -12.07
CA ALA A 66 15.37 -35.27 -11.46
C ALA A 66 15.09 -34.58 -10.11
N LYS A 67 16.14 -34.18 -9.37
CA LYS A 67 15.99 -33.35 -8.16
C LYS A 67 15.61 -31.91 -8.51
N ASN A 68 16.18 -31.32 -9.57
CA ASN A 68 15.84 -29.97 -10.01
C ASN A 68 14.41 -29.85 -10.57
N ASP A 69 13.92 -30.85 -11.32
CA ASP A 69 12.54 -30.85 -11.86
C ASP A 69 11.46 -31.06 -10.79
N LYS A 70 11.73 -31.88 -9.75
CA LYS A 70 10.85 -31.98 -8.58
C LYS A 70 10.86 -30.70 -7.74
N LYS A 71 12.04 -30.06 -7.54
CA LYS A 71 12.18 -28.83 -6.74
C LYS A 71 11.46 -27.64 -7.41
N THR A 72 11.53 -27.51 -8.73
CA THR A 72 10.81 -26.47 -9.51
C THR A 72 9.28 -26.70 -9.53
N SER A 73 8.81 -27.94 -9.70
CA SER A 73 7.38 -28.27 -9.65
C SER A 73 6.74 -27.96 -8.27
N THR A 74 7.44 -28.32 -7.19
CA THR A 74 6.97 -28.07 -5.82
C THR A 74 6.91 -26.56 -5.52
N THR A 75 7.92 -25.80 -5.94
CA THR A 75 8.01 -24.34 -5.76
C THR A 75 6.88 -23.61 -6.51
N LYS A 76 6.59 -24.01 -7.76
CA LYS A 76 5.50 -23.43 -8.57
C LYS A 76 4.12 -23.69 -7.95
N ASN A 77 3.91 -24.86 -7.34
CA ASN A 77 2.69 -25.19 -6.62
C ASN A 77 2.52 -24.33 -5.35
N THR A 78 3.59 -24.16 -4.56
CA THR A 78 3.59 -23.29 -3.38
C THR A 78 3.29 -21.84 -3.72
N ARG A 79 3.90 -21.26 -4.77
CA ARG A 79 3.62 -19.89 -5.24
C ARG A 79 2.14 -19.72 -5.63
N LYS A 80 1.56 -20.69 -6.33
CA LYS A 80 0.13 -20.67 -6.70
C LYS A 80 -0.79 -20.74 -5.47
N LYS A 81 -0.43 -21.51 -4.44
CA LYS A 81 -1.17 -21.56 -3.16
C LYS A 81 -1.09 -20.23 -2.43
N ARG A 82 0.11 -19.64 -2.32
CA ARG A 82 0.33 -18.31 -1.70
C ARG A 82 -0.50 -17.22 -2.37
N ALA A 83 -0.49 -17.14 -3.71
CA ALA A 83 -1.29 -16.17 -4.46
C ALA A 83 -2.81 -16.30 -4.21
N LYS A 84 -3.30 -17.54 -4.03
CA LYS A 84 -4.71 -17.79 -3.67
C LYS A 84 -5.03 -17.31 -2.25
N ILE A 85 -4.14 -17.57 -1.29
CA ILE A 85 -4.29 -17.10 0.10
C ILE A 85 -4.28 -15.56 0.13
N PHE A 86 -3.29 -14.94 -0.51
CA PHE A 86 -3.18 -13.49 -0.66
C PHE A 86 -4.48 -12.88 -1.18
N THR A 87 -5.00 -13.40 -2.31
CA THR A 87 -6.25 -12.92 -2.90
C THR A 87 -7.46 -13.15 -1.97
N CYS A 88 -7.52 -14.29 -1.27
CA CYS A 88 -8.61 -14.61 -0.35
C CYS A 88 -8.64 -13.67 0.85
N MET A 89 -7.48 -13.42 1.47
CA MET A 89 -7.36 -12.53 2.62
C MET A 89 -7.72 -11.09 2.26
N ARG A 90 -7.21 -10.57 1.13
CA ARG A 90 -7.59 -9.23 0.64
C ARG A 90 -9.09 -9.06 0.44
N LYS A 91 -9.74 -10.06 -0.17
CA LYS A 91 -11.20 -10.07 -0.35
C LYS A 91 -11.92 -10.06 0.98
N THR A 92 -11.56 -10.98 1.87
CA THR A 92 -12.20 -11.15 3.19
C THR A 92 -12.07 -9.89 4.03
N ALA A 93 -10.95 -9.17 3.92
CA ALA A 93 -10.76 -7.89 4.57
C ALA A 93 -11.78 -6.85 4.12
N ASN A 94 -12.08 -6.77 2.83
CA ASN A 94 -13.06 -5.83 2.28
C ASN A 94 -14.51 -6.27 2.51
N PHE A 95 -14.81 -7.53 2.29
CA PHE A 95 -16.12 -8.14 2.49
C PHE A 95 -15.94 -9.64 2.61
N SER A 96 -16.48 -10.30 3.64
CA SER A 96 -16.23 -11.71 3.90
C SER A 96 -16.66 -12.63 2.74
N LYS A 97 -17.93 -12.54 2.31
CA LYS A 97 -18.49 -13.30 1.19
C LYS A 97 -19.58 -12.51 0.49
N ILE A 98 -19.37 -12.21 -0.79
CA ILE A 98 -20.38 -11.55 -1.61
C ILE A 98 -21.36 -12.57 -2.21
N LEU A 99 -22.66 -12.34 -2.02
CA LEU A 99 -23.76 -13.09 -2.60
C LEU A 99 -24.42 -12.27 -3.72
N ASN A 100 -25.26 -12.89 -4.55
CA ASN A 100 -25.85 -12.18 -5.69
C ASN A 100 -26.79 -11.06 -5.25
N TYR A 101 -27.51 -11.24 -4.13
CA TYR A 101 -28.37 -10.20 -3.56
C TYR A 101 -27.62 -9.03 -2.93
N HIS A 102 -26.29 -9.12 -2.78
CA HIS A 102 -25.46 -7.98 -2.37
C HIS A 102 -25.07 -7.06 -3.51
N LYS A 103 -25.28 -7.47 -4.77
CA LYS A 103 -24.74 -6.77 -5.93
C LYS A 103 -25.80 -5.89 -6.57
N PHE A 104 -25.61 -4.57 -6.54
CA PHE A 104 -26.54 -3.61 -7.15
C PHE A 104 -26.81 -3.86 -8.64
N ASP A 105 -25.86 -4.49 -9.35
CA ASP A 105 -25.95 -4.79 -10.78
C ASP A 105 -26.61 -6.14 -11.09
N LYS A 106 -27.32 -6.73 -10.11
CA LYS A 106 -28.09 -7.98 -10.22
C LYS A 106 -29.56 -7.78 -9.86
N THR A 107 -30.42 -8.57 -10.48
CA THR A 107 -31.88 -8.52 -10.26
C THR A 107 -32.29 -8.92 -8.85
N LEU A 108 -31.50 -9.77 -8.18
CA LEU A 108 -31.74 -10.23 -6.82
C LEU A 108 -31.26 -9.23 -5.75
N TYR A 109 -30.84 -8.02 -6.11
CA TYR A 109 -30.28 -7.06 -5.16
C TYR A 109 -31.26 -6.71 -4.03
N GLU A 110 -30.87 -6.96 -2.78
CA GLU A 110 -31.67 -6.74 -1.57
C GLU A 110 -30.94 -5.72 -0.66
N PRO A 111 -31.23 -4.40 -0.78
CA PRO A 111 -30.50 -3.36 -0.06
C PRO A 111 -30.63 -3.46 1.46
N LYS A 112 -31.83 -3.78 1.97
CA LYS A 112 -32.09 -3.90 3.42
C LYS A 112 -31.27 -5.03 4.03
N LYS A 113 -31.30 -6.22 3.40
CA LYS A 113 -30.54 -7.38 3.83
C LYS A 113 -29.03 -7.15 3.77
N LEU A 114 -28.54 -6.49 2.72
CA LEU A 114 -27.14 -6.09 2.65
C LEU A 114 -26.74 -5.25 3.87
N ASN A 115 -27.54 -4.23 4.24
CA ASN A 115 -27.25 -3.38 5.40
C ASN A 115 -27.22 -4.14 6.73
N GLU A 116 -28.13 -5.11 6.92
CA GLU A 116 -28.15 -5.97 8.11
C GLU A 116 -26.86 -6.81 8.21
N GLU A 117 -26.39 -7.36 7.09
CA GLU A 117 -25.22 -8.23 7.03
C GLU A 117 -23.87 -7.46 7.04
N LEU A 118 -23.85 -6.15 6.70
CA LEU A 118 -22.63 -5.33 6.65
C LEU A 118 -21.81 -5.39 7.94
N VAL A 119 -22.48 -5.43 9.10
CA VAL A 119 -21.83 -5.39 10.42
C VAL A 119 -20.88 -6.57 10.62
N GLU A 120 -21.27 -7.75 10.15
CA GLU A 120 -20.44 -8.96 10.24
C GLU A 120 -19.58 -9.13 8.99
N ALA A 121 -20.12 -8.81 7.81
CA ALA A 121 -19.44 -9.06 6.55
C ALA A 121 -18.33 -8.04 6.24
N SER A 122 -18.51 -6.78 6.65
CA SER A 122 -17.56 -5.68 6.39
C SER A 122 -17.68 -4.54 7.41
N PRO A 123 -17.03 -4.67 8.59
CA PRO A 123 -16.88 -3.56 9.54
C PRO A 123 -16.27 -2.31 8.90
N LYS A 124 -15.37 -2.47 7.92
CA LYS A 124 -14.79 -1.35 7.16
C LYS A 124 -15.83 -0.56 6.38
N MET A 125 -16.79 -1.24 5.74
CA MET A 125 -17.86 -0.57 5.00
C MET A 125 -18.75 0.25 5.93
N VAL A 126 -19.07 -0.31 7.10
CA VAL A 126 -19.83 0.41 8.15
C VAL A 126 -19.07 1.67 8.58
N GLN A 127 -17.76 1.55 8.84
CA GLN A 127 -16.94 2.71 9.22
C GLN A 127 -16.84 3.76 8.10
N LEU A 128 -16.67 3.34 6.84
CA LEU A 128 -16.64 4.25 5.69
C LEU A 128 -17.94 5.07 5.61
N LEU A 129 -19.09 4.40 5.66
CA LEU A 129 -20.41 5.05 5.61
C LEU A 129 -20.62 6.00 6.80
N ASN A 130 -20.22 5.60 8.01
CA ASN A 130 -20.31 6.44 9.20
C ASN A 130 -19.40 7.66 9.09
N ASN A 131 -18.14 7.49 8.65
CA ASN A 131 -17.24 8.63 8.44
C ASN A 131 -17.83 9.63 7.44
N ILE A 132 -18.42 9.17 6.34
CA ILE A 132 -19.06 10.07 5.35
C ILE A 132 -20.21 10.88 5.99
N ARG A 133 -21.08 10.23 6.78
CA ARG A 133 -22.20 10.91 7.47
C ARG A 133 -21.75 11.92 8.52
N GLU A 134 -20.73 11.59 9.29
CA GLU A 134 -20.22 12.46 10.34
C GLU A 134 -19.40 13.63 9.77
N LEU A 135 -18.63 13.40 8.69
CA LEU A 135 -17.99 14.48 7.93
C LEU A 135 -19.04 15.44 7.37
N ASP A 136 -20.12 14.91 6.80
CA ASP A 136 -21.26 15.71 6.37
C ASP A 136 -21.86 16.58 7.48
N ALA A 137 -22.07 15.99 8.65
CA ALA A 137 -22.64 16.71 9.78
C ALA A 137 -21.71 17.85 10.21
N GLN A 138 -20.39 17.63 10.21
CA GLN A 138 -19.41 18.68 10.49
C GLN A 138 -19.37 19.74 9.39
N ASP A 139 -19.36 19.35 8.12
CA ASP A 139 -19.33 20.30 7.01
C ASP A 139 -20.56 21.20 7.00
N VAL A 140 -21.75 20.64 7.22
CA VAL A 140 -22.97 21.44 7.35
C VAL A 140 -22.89 22.37 8.56
N LYS A 141 -22.36 21.88 9.69
CA LYS A 141 -22.21 22.69 10.91
C LYS A 141 -21.25 23.86 10.75
N TYR A 142 -20.12 23.66 10.07
CA TYR A 142 -19.03 24.66 10.02
C TYR A 142 -19.00 25.47 8.72
N HIS A 143 -19.52 24.92 7.62
CA HIS A 143 -19.47 25.53 6.28
C HIS A 143 -20.86 25.72 5.65
N ASN A 144 -21.93 25.25 6.29
CA ASN A 144 -23.30 25.26 5.76
C ASN A 144 -23.44 24.59 4.37
N GLN A 145 -22.56 23.63 4.06
CA GLN A 145 -22.53 22.90 2.80
C GLN A 145 -21.90 21.53 2.99
N LYS A 146 -21.94 20.69 1.94
CA LYS A 146 -21.23 19.40 1.89
C LYS A 146 -20.10 19.48 0.87
N PHE A 147 -19.18 18.51 0.89
CA PHE A 147 -18.08 18.47 -0.07
C PHE A 147 -17.99 17.13 -0.82
N LYS A 148 -17.16 17.12 -1.87
CA LYS A 148 -16.93 15.97 -2.73
C LYS A 148 -16.00 14.94 -2.08
N HIS A 149 -16.32 13.66 -2.31
CA HIS A 149 -15.57 12.50 -1.82
C HIS A 149 -15.07 11.64 -2.98
N PHE A 150 -13.81 11.23 -2.89
CA PHE A 150 -13.20 10.23 -3.76
C PHE A 150 -12.97 8.93 -2.96
N ILE A 151 -13.59 7.83 -3.36
CA ILE A 151 -13.42 6.52 -2.74
C ILE A 151 -12.66 5.60 -3.70
N PHE A 152 -11.60 4.97 -3.21
CA PHE A 152 -10.75 4.07 -3.98
C PHE A 152 -10.66 2.68 -3.34
N SER A 153 -10.71 1.64 -4.17
CA SER A 153 -10.38 0.26 -3.77
C SER A 153 -9.47 -0.38 -4.82
N ASP A 154 -8.32 -0.87 -4.37
CA ASP A 154 -7.37 -1.59 -5.21
C ASP A 154 -7.87 -2.99 -5.60
N VAL A 155 -8.66 -3.64 -4.74
CA VAL A 155 -9.23 -4.97 -4.97
C VAL A 155 -10.28 -4.94 -6.08
N LYS A 156 -10.07 -5.73 -7.14
CA LYS A 156 -11.02 -5.84 -8.26
C LYS A 156 -11.69 -7.21 -8.37
N GLU A 157 -11.10 -8.24 -7.81
CA GLU A 157 -11.50 -9.61 -8.06
C GLU A 157 -12.90 -9.91 -7.51
N GLY A 158 -13.81 -10.39 -8.35
CA GLY A 158 -15.14 -10.86 -7.94
C GLY A 158 -16.09 -9.78 -7.40
N GLY A 159 -15.75 -8.50 -7.59
CA GLY A 159 -16.56 -7.36 -7.13
C GLY A 159 -16.32 -6.93 -5.68
N TYR A 160 -15.25 -7.42 -5.03
CA TYR A 160 -14.92 -7.13 -3.61
C TYR A 160 -14.32 -5.73 -3.35
N GLY A 161 -14.28 -4.86 -4.35
CA GLY A 161 -13.88 -3.45 -4.20
C GLY A 161 -14.98 -2.48 -4.61
N ALA A 162 -14.73 -1.67 -5.66
CA ALA A 162 -15.61 -0.58 -6.06
C ALA A 162 -17.11 -0.97 -6.22
N LYS A 163 -17.41 -2.18 -6.71
CA LYS A 163 -18.80 -2.64 -6.89
C LYS A 163 -19.56 -2.87 -5.59
N ILE A 164 -18.93 -3.50 -4.59
CA ILE A 164 -19.60 -3.75 -3.31
C ILE A 164 -19.73 -2.44 -2.52
N ILE A 165 -18.77 -1.52 -2.67
CA ILE A 165 -18.88 -0.14 -2.16
C ILE A 165 -20.09 0.57 -2.78
N ALA A 166 -20.24 0.51 -4.12
CA ALA A 166 -21.40 1.07 -4.80
C ALA A 166 -22.73 0.45 -4.32
N SER A 167 -22.74 -0.87 -4.06
CA SER A 167 -23.91 -1.56 -3.51
C SER A 167 -24.23 -1.09 -2.09
N ALA A 168 -23.23 -0.86 -1.25
CA ALA A 168 -23.43 -0.35 0.10
C ALA A 168 -23.91 1.11 0.09
N LEU A 169 -23.35 1.97 -0.77
CA LEU A 169 -23.81 3.35 -0.95
C LEU A 169 -25.28 3.38 -1.37
N GLN A 170 -25.66 2.58 -2.38
CA GLN A 170 -27.05 2.52 -2.83
C GLN A 170 -28.00 2.02 -1.74
N ALA A 171 -27.58 1.02 -0.95
CA ALA A 171 -28.35 0.55 0.20
C ALA A 171 -28.51 1.60 1.31
N ASN A 172 -27.65 2.62 1.34
CA ASN A 172 -27.66 3.69 2.33
C ASN A 172 -28.18 5.03 1.78
N GLY A 173 -28.99 4.99 0.71
CA GLY A 173 -29.74 6.14 0.21
C GLY A 173 -28.99 7.03 -0.78
N TYR A 174 -27.87 6.57 -1.35
CA TYR A 174 -27.17 7.26 -2.42
C TYR A 174 -27.59 6.74 -3.80
N ASN A 175 -27.64 7.62 -4.80
CA ASN A 175 -28.10 7.28 -6.15
C ASN A 175 -26.92 7.08 -7.09
N ASN A 176 -26.77 5.87 -7.64
CA ASN A 176 -25.75 5.63 -8.66
C ASN A 176 -26.19 6.26 -9.98
N ILE A 177 -25.41 7.21 -10.50
CA ILE A 177 -25.72 7.87 -11.78
C ILE A 177 -25.55 6.92 -12.98
N LEU A 178 -24.80 5.83 -12.81
CA LEU A 178 -24.61 4.84 -13.86
C LEU A 178 -25.80 3.89 -13.91
N LYS A 179 -26.58 3.99 -14.99
CA LYS A 179 -27.73 3.13 -15.27
C LYS A 179 -27.45 2.29 -16.52
N SER A 180 -28.33 1.32 -16.78
CA SER A 180 -28.28 0.49 -17.99
C SER A 180 -29.64 0.41 -18.67
N LYS A 181 -29.65 0.36 -20.00
CA LYS A 181 -30.86 0.13 -20.81
C LYS A 181 -30.62 -0.99 -21.80
N LYS A 182 -31.60 -1.87 -21.99
CA LYS A 182 -31.57 -2.86 -23.08
C LYS A 182 -31.78 -2.13 -24.40
N VAL A 183 -30.99 -2.48 -25.40
CA VAL A 183 -31.10 -1.95 -26.76
C VAL A 183 -31.54 -3.11 -27.66
N SER A 184 -32.52 -2.87 -28.53
CA SER A 184 -32.96 -3.87 -29.51
C SER A 184 -31.76 -4.35 -30.34
N ASN A 185 -31.67 -5.65 -30.61
CA ASN A 185 -30.56 -6.30 -31.32
C ASN A 185 -29.18 -6.33 -30.61
N GLN A 186 -29.09 -6.02 -29.30
CA GLN A 186 -27.85 -6.21 -28.53
C GLN A 186 -28.05 -7.17 -27.34
N ILE A 187 -27.13 -8.12 -27.18
CA ILE A 187 -27.13 -9.10 -26.07
C ILE A 187 -26.87 -8.39 -24.73
N ASN A 188 -26.01 -7.37 -24.72
CA ASN A 188 -25.60 -6.64 -23.52
C ASN A 188 -26.32 -5.28 -23.42
N ALA A 189 -26.63 -4.85 -22.20
CA ALA A 189 -27.24 -3.56 -21.95
C ALA A 189 -26.26 -2.41 -22.25
N LYS A 190 -26.76 -1.27 -22.74
CA LYS A 190 -25.96 -0.07 -22.94
C LYS A 190 -25.94 0.77 -21.66
N LEU A 191 -24.75 1.13 -21.21
CA LEU A 191 -24.56 2.03 -20.07
C LEU A 191 -24.87 3.47 -20.47
N TYR A 192 -25.49 4.22 -19.57
CA TYR A 192 -25.73 5.67 -19.69
C TYR A 192 -25.71 6.32 -18.31
N LEU A 193 -25.58 7.65 -18.29
CA LEU A 193 -25.60 8.45 -17.06
C LEU A 193 -26.98 9.08 -16.90
N ASP A 194 -27.50 9.03 -15.68
CA ASP A 194 -28.78 9.62 -15.29
C ASP A 194 -28.65 10.28 -13.92
N ILE A 195 -29.13 11.52 -13.80
CA ILE A 195 -29.10 12.29 -12.57
C ILE A 195 -30.54 12.46 -12.12
N GLU A 196 -30.94 11.74 -11.06
CA GLU A 196 -32.31 11.79 -10.57
C GLU A 196 -32.67 13.21 -10.07
N LYS A 197 -31.89 13.76 -9.12
CA LYS A 197 -32.04 15.12 -8.57
C LYS A 197 -30.70 15.69 -8.07
N SER A 198 -30.50 17.00 -8.16
CA SER A 198 -29.32 17.70 -7.62
C SER A 198 -29.47 17.95 -6.11
N ASN A 199 -29.24 16.91 -5.30
CA ASN A 199 -29.52 16.91 -3.86
C ASN A 199 -28.41 16.29 -2.98
N TYR A 200 -27.16 16.28 -3.46
CA TYR A 200 -26.00 15.67 -2.76
C TYR A 200 -26.07 14.14 -2.55
N GLN A 201 -27.06 13.44 -3.09
CA GLN A 201 -27.20 11.98 -2.93
C GLN A 201 -26.57 11.18 -4.07
N ASN A 202 -26.19 11.82 -5.18
CA ASN A 202 -25.68 11.09 -6.33
C ASN A 202 -24.21 10.72 -6.18
N PHE A 203 -23.86 9.53 -6.66
CA PHE A 203 -22.49 9.07 -6.78
C PHE A 203 -22.19 8.47 -8.16
N ALA A 204 -20.94 8.59 -8.58
CA ALA A 204 -20.39 7.99 -9.77
C ALA A 204 -19.59 6.72 -9.45
N LEU A 205 -19.59 5.76 -10.38
CA LEU A 205 -18.78 4.55 -10.32
C LEU A 205 -18.00 4.41 -11.62
N LEU A 206 -16.68 4.21 -11.52
CA LEU A 206 -15.85 3.72 -12.62
C LEU A 206 -15.15 2.44 -12.16
N SER A 207 -15.49 1.31 -12.79
CA SER A 207 -14.90 -0.01 -12.46
C SER A 207 -14.32 -0.70 -13.69
N SER A 208 -13.16 -1.33 -13.52
CA SER A 208 -12.53 -2.15 -14.55
C SER A 208 -13.31 -3.45 -14.84
N ASN A 209 -14.16 -3.89 -13.90
CA ASN A 209 -15.06 -5.02 -14.11
C ASN A 209 -16.33 -4.60 -14.83
N SER A 210 -16.95 -5.53 -15.57
CA SER A 210 -18.23 -5.28 -16.25
C SER A 210 -19.34 -4.95 -15.26
N VAL A 211 -20.08 -3.87 -15.45
CA VAL A 211 -21.25 -3.48 -14.63
C VAL A 211 -22.50 -3.68 -15.48
N TYR A 212 -23.55 -4.29 -14.92
CA TYR A 212 -24.74 -4.73 -15.67
C TYR A 212 -24.42 -5.64 -16.87
N GLY A 213 -23.32 -6.41 -16.79
CA GLY A 213 -22.85 -7.27 -17.88
C GLY A 213 -22.03 -6.54 -18.96
N THR A 214 -21.84 -5.22 -18.85
CA THR A 214 -21.19 -4.39 -19.86
C THR A 214 -19.92 -3.73 -19.34
N THR A 215 -18.87 -3.66 -20.15
CA THR A 215 -17.62 -2.97 -19.80
C THR A 215 -17.74 -1.46 -19.97
N PHE A 216 -17.02 -0.69 -19.17
CA PHE A 216 -16.97 0.77 -19.32
C PHE A 216 -16.30 1.15 -20.63
N ASN A 217 -16.86 2.14 -21.32
CA ASN A 217 -16.28 2.74 -22.51
C ASN A 217 -15.71 4.13 -22.20
N GLU A 218 -14.87 4.66 -23.10
CA GLU A 218 -14.25 5.98 -22.91
C GLU A 218 -15.25 7.14 -22.89
N LYS A 219 -16.37 7.01 -23.61
CA LYS A 219 -17.43 8.04 -23.65
C LYS A 219 -18.03 8.26 -22.26
N ILE A 220 -18.49 7.19 -21.60
CA ILE A 220 -19.04 7.24 -20.24
C ILE A 220 -17.99 7.76 -19.26
N LYS A 221 -16.73 7.32 -19.37
CA LYS A 221 -15.64 7.85 -18.54
C LYS A 221 -15.54 9.38 -18.67
N LYS A 222 -15.49 9.91 -19.91
CA LYS A 222 -15.37 11.36 -20.16
C LYS A 222 -16.59 12.14 -19.65
N GLU A 223 -17.80 11.64 -19.88
CA GLU A 223 -19.04 12.28 -19.42
C GLU A 223 -19.13 12.31 -17.88
N THR A 224 -18.81 11.20 -17.21
CA THR A 224 -18.76 11.13 -15.74
C THR A 224 -17.80 12.15 -15.15
N LEU A 225 -16.59 12.24 -15.71
CA LEU A 225 -15.57 13.19 -15.23
C LEU A 225 -15.95 14.64 -15.52
N LYS A 226 -16.57 14.91 -16.68
CA LYS A 226 -17.08 16.24 -17.02
C LYS A 226 -18.11 16.72 -15.98
N MET A 227 -19.07 15.86 -15.64
CA MET A 227 -20.09 16.18 -14.62
C MET A 227 -19.47 16.37 -13.23
N TYR A 228 -18.57 15.47 -12.82
CA TYR A 228 -17.96 15.53 -11.48
C TYR A 228 -17.09 16.79 -11.28
N ASN A 229 -16.36 17.19 -12.32
CA ASN A 229 -15.43 18.32 -12.32
C ASN A 229 -16.04 19.66 -12.75
N GLU A 230 -17.35 19.71 -12.99
CA GLU A 230 -18.01 20.92 -13.48
C GLU A 230 -17.93 22.07 -12.46
N ARG A 231 -17.51 23.25 -12.93
CA ARG A 231 -17.42 24.49 -12.13
C ARG A 231 -18.25 25.60 -12.79
N PRO A 232 -18.98 26.43 -12.01
CA PRO A 232 -19.14 26.33 -10.56
C PRO A 232 -20.17 25.27 -10.11
N ALA A 233 -20.91 24.67 -11.05
CA ALA A 233 -22.13 23.89 -10.78
C ALA A 233 -21.95 22.69 -9.83
N ASN A 234 -20.75 22.08 -9.74
CA ASN A 234 -20.50 20.90 -8.90
C ASN A 234 -19.27 21.04 -7.98
N ILE A 235 -18.84 22.25 -7.62
CA ILE A 235 -17.71 22.47 -6.68
C ILE A 235 -17.93 21.73 -5.35
N HIS A 236 -19.14 21.80 -4.81
CA HIS A 236 -19.51 21.19 -3.52
C HIS A 236 -20.20 19.82 -3.67
N GLY A 237 -20.28 19.28 -4.89
CA GLY A 237 -20.86 17.95 -5.12
C GLY A 237 -22.39 17.90 -5.13
N LYS A 238 -23.08 19.02 -5.35
CA LYS A 238 -24.55 19.06 -5.38
C LYS A 238 -25.14 18.12 -6.44
N ASN A 239 -24.51 18.05 -7.62
CA ASN A 239 -24.91 17.18 -8.73
C ASN A 239 -24.33 15.76 -8.57
N VAL A 240 -23.03 15.62 -8.37
CA VAL A 240 -22.36 14.34 -8.12
C VAL A 240 -21.37 14.52 -6.99
N ARG A 241 -21.65 13.90 -5.85
CA ARG A 241 -20.90 14.14 -4.62
C ARG A 241 -19.78 13.14 -4.40
N LEU A 242 -20.05 11.86 -4.64
CA LEU A 242 -19.08 10.79 -4.42
C LEU A 242 -18.66 10.20 -5.76
N ILE A 243 -17.40 9.79 -5.87
CA ILE A 243 -16.93 8.96 -6.97
C ILE A 243 -16.17 7.75 -6.44
N VAL A 244 -16.54 6.56 -6.91
CA VAL A 244 -15.92 5.29 -6.54
C VAL A 244 -15.08 4.78 -7.71
N LEU A 245 -13.79 4.58 -7.50
CA LEU A 245 -12.85 4.06 -8.50
C LEU A 245 -12.21 2.76 -8.01
N ASP A 246 -11.90 1.87 -8.96
CA ASP A 246 -11.00 0.74 -8.68
C ASP A 246 -9.59 0.92 -9.29
N SER A 247 -8.70 -0.05 -9.04
CA SER A 247 -7.32 -0.06 -9.53
C SER A 247 -7.16 0.10 -11.05
N GLY A 248 -8.20 -0.16 -11.85
CA GLY A 248 -8.17 0.11 -13.29
C GLY A 248 -8.16 1.60 -13.65
N PHE A 249 -8.49 2.46 -12.69
CA PHE A 249 -8.58 3.91 -12.84
C PHE A 249 -7.58 4.66 -11.94
N LYS A 250 -6.48 4.00 -11.52
CA LYS A 250 -5.35 4.62 -10.81
C LYS A 250 -4.59 5.68 -11.63
N GLU A 251 -4.86 5.74 -12.94
CA GLU A 251 -4.23 6.63 -13.91
C GLU A 251 -5.23 7.24 -14.89
N GLY A 252 -4.84 8.36 -15.52
CA GLY A 252 -5.60 8.99 -16.60
C GLY A 252 -6.95 9.57 -16.17
N ILE A 253 -7.05 10.00 -14.92
CA ILE A 253 -8.20 10.69 -14.32
C ILE A 253 -7.70 11.88 -13.51
N ASP A 254 -8.45 12.99 -13.57
CA ASP A 254 -8.28 14.16 -12.72
C ASP A 254 -9.59 14.41 -11.97
N LEU A 255 -9.52 14.60 -10.66
CA LEU A 255 -10.67 14.89 -9.81
C LEU A 255 -10.47 16.25 -9.16
N PHE A 256 -11.38 17.18 -9.45
CA PHE A 256 -11.32 18.55 -8.97
C PHE A 256 -12.20 18.76 -7.73
N ASP A 257 -11.79 19.71 -6.89
CA ASP A 257 -12.49 20.19 -5.69
C ASP A 257 -12.90 19.05 -4.74
N VAL A 258 -12.11 17.98 -4.71
CA VAL A 258 -12.23 16.89 -3.73
C VAL A 258 -11.67 17.36 -2.40
N LYS A 259 -12.46 17.25 -1.34
CA LYS A 259 -12.03 17.53 0.05
C LYS A 259 -11.61 16.25 0.77
N TYR A 260 -12.29 15.13 0.47
CA TYR A 260 -12.08 13.85 1.15
C TYR A 260 -11.70 12.73 0.20
N VAL A 261 -10.61 12.03 0.51
CA VAL A 261 -10.21 10.78 -0.15
C VAL A 261 -10.37 9.63 0.84
N HIS A 262 -10.97 8.52 0.40
CA HIS A 262 -11.17 7.31 1.18
C HIS A 262 -10.48 6.15 0.47
N ILE A 263 -9.40 5.63 1.06
CA ILE A 263 -8.67 4.46 0.60
C ILE A 263 -9.19 3.25 1.37
N PHE A 264 -10.08 2.46 0.74
CA PHE A 264 -10.87 1.43 1.43
C PHE A 264 -10.03 0.27 1.97
N GLU A 265 -8.85 0.04 1.40
CA GLU A 265 -7.82 -0.84 1.93
C GLU A 265 -6.43 -0.28 1.61
N PRO A 266 -5.42 -0.54 2.46
CA PRO A 266 -4.08 0.00 2.24
C PRO A 266 -3.51 -0.46 0.90
N SER A 267 -2.92 0.48 0.16
CA SER A 267 -2.18 0.17 -1.07
C SER A 267 -1.01 -0.78 -0.77
N ILE A 268 -0.72 -1.68 -1.71
CA ILE A 268 0.40 -2.63 -1.58
C ILE A 268 1.74 -1.89 -1.65
N THR A 269 1.83 -0.90 -2.54
CA THR A 269 3.05 -0.13 -2.78
C THR A 269 2.82 1.36 -2.54
N ILE A 270 3.89 2.09 -2.19
CA ILE A 270 3.87 3.56 -2.06
C ILE A 270 3.55 4.21 -3.41
N ALA A 271 3.98 3.60 -4.52
CA ALA A 271 3.68 4.07 -5.87
C ALA A 271 2.17 4.06 -6.15
N ASP A 272 1.47 2.96 -5.84
CA ASP A 272 0.03 2.88 -6.02
C ASP A 272 -0.72 3.90 -5.15
N LEU A 273 -0.26 4.13 -3.91
CA LEU A 273 -0.84 5.15 -3.04
C LEU A 273 -0.68 6.55 -3.64
N LYS A 274 0.54 6.90 -4.10
CA LYS A 274 0.82 8.19 -4.75
C LYS A 274 0.02 8.38 -6.03
N GLN A 275 -0.09 7.35 -6.87
CA GLN A 275 -0.88 7.42 -8.10
C GLN A 275 -2.38 7.61 -7.81
N THR A 276 -2.87 6.99 -6.74
CA THR A 276 -4.26 7.11 -6.29
C THR A 276 -4.55 8.50 -5.73
N VAL A 277 -3.81 8.95 -4.71
CA VAL A 277 -4.00 10.29 -4.12
C VAL A 277 -3.73 11.39 -5.16
N GLY A 278 -2.79 11.15 -6.08
CA GLY A 278 -2.46 11.99 -7.23
C GLY A 278 -3.64 12.32 -8.15
N ARG A 279 -4.72 11.53 -8.13
CA ARG A 279 -5.97 11.84 -8.86
C ARG A 279 -6.65 13.10 -8.32
N ALA A 280 -6.47 13.38 -7.03
CA ALA A 280 -7.06 14.51 -6.31
C ALA A 280 -6.05 15.61 -5.97
N THR A 281 -4.77 15.52 -6.36
CA THR A 281 -3.76 16.57 -6.13
C THR A 281 -3.22 17.11 -7.46
N ARG A 282 -4.11 17.67 -8.28
CA ARG A 282 -3.73 18.29 -9.56
C ARG A 282 -3.45 19.78 -9.37
N THR A 283 -2.60 20.35 -10.23
CA THR A 283 -2.29 21.78 -10.24
C THR A 283 -3.59 22.58 -10.37
N CYS A 284 -3.85 23.45 -9.38
CA CYS A 284 -5.08 24.22 -9.24
C CYS A 284 -6.38 23.39 -9.24
N GLY A 285 -6.28 22.09 -8.95
CA GLY A 285 -7.39 21.14 -8.91
C GLY A 285 -8.39 21.43 -7.80
N GLN A 286 -7.99 22.13 -6.75
CA GLN A 286 -8.82 22.45 -5.58
C GLN A 286 -9.21 23.94 -5.52
N LYS A 287 -8.99 24.70 -6.60
CA LYS A 287 -9.22 26.16 -6.60
C LYS A 287 -10.67 26.58 -6.30
N GLY A 288 -11.65 25.68 -6.41
CA GLY A 288 -13.02 25.94 -5.99
C GLY A 288 -13.25 25.83 -4.48
N LEU A 289 -12.32 25.27 -3.72
CA LEU A 289 -12.36 25.18 -2.26
C LEU A 289 -11.62 26.36 -1.62
N GLU A 290 -11.93 26.62 -0.35
CA GLU A 290 -11.28 27.68 0.43
C GLU A 290 -9.77 27.41 0.58
N PHE A 291 -8.96 28.44 0.30
CA PHE A 291 -7.52 28.38 0.49
C PHE A 291 -7.16 28.78 1.92
N GLN A 292 -6.54 27.88 2.68
CA GLN A 292 -6.17 28.13 4.07
C GLN A 292 -4.79 28.77 4.19
N LYS A 293 -4.70 29.84 4.98
CA LYS A 293 -3.44 30.51 5.27
C LYS A 293 -2.45 29.51 5.90
N ASN A 294 -1.20 29.51 5.43
CA ASN A 294 -0.10 28.63 5.88
C ASN A 294 -0.24 27.12 5.57
N ILE A 295 -1.40 26.66 5.08
CA ILE A 295 -1.67 25.25 4.76
C ILE A 295 -1.92 25.05 3.26
N GLY A 296 -2.59 25.98 2.59
CA GLY A 296 -3.09 25.81 1.22
C GLY A 296 -4.46 25.12 1.20
N TRP A 297 -4.69 24.21 0.26
CA TRP A 297 -5.91 23.39 0.23
C TRP A 297 -5.67 22.05 0.93
N PRO A 298 -6.16 21.81 2.16
CA PRO A 298 -6.02 20.50 2.79
C PRO A 298 -6.84 19.44 2.04
N LEU A 299 -6.23 18.27 1.81
CA LEU A 299 -6.89 17.08 1.26
C LEU A 299 -6.86 15.97 2.31
N TYR A 300 -7.99 15.61 2.89
CA TYR A 300 -8.04 14.64 3.97
C TYR A 300 -8.14 13.21 3.41
N VAL A 301 -7.10 12.40 3.62
CA VAL A 301 -6.97 11.05 3.06
C VAL A 301 -7.18 10.00 4.15
N TYR A 302 -8.38 9.44 4.24
CA TYR A 302 -8.73 8.36 5.17
C TYR A 302 -8.30 7.00 4.63
N ASN A 303 -7.36 6.33 5.30
CA ASN A 303 -6.85 5.01 4.95
C ASN A 303 -7.40 3.95 5.92
N TYR A 304 -8.30 3.11 5.45
CA TYR A 304 -9.02 2.13 6.26
C TYR A 304 -8.30 0.79 6.30
N TYR A 305 -8.02 0.25 7.49
CA TYR A 305 -7.40 -1.07 7.64
C TYR A 305 -8.03 -1.88 8.77
N LEU A 306 -7.97 -3.21 8.63
CA LEU A 306 -8.41 -4.10 9.68
C LEU A 306 -7.29 -4.35 10.69
N THR A 307 -7.67 -4.38 11.97
CA THR A 307 -6.82 -4.86 13.07
C THR A 307 -7.31 -6.22 13.56
N ILE A 308 -6.39 -6.98 14.15
CA ILE A 308 -6.64 -8.35 14.61
C ILE A 308 -6.97 -8.36 16.11
N PRO A 309 -8.08 -8.99 16.55
CA PRO A 309 -8.35 -9.26 17.96
C PRO A 309 -7.27 -10.17 18.57
N GLU A 310 -6.87 -9.89 19.81
CA GLU A 310 -5.84 -10.66 20.54
C GLU A 310 -6.15 -12.16 20.57
N ILE A 311 -7.40 -12.52 20.89
CA ILE A 311 -7.92 -13.89 20.88
C ILE A 311 -7.78 -14.58 19.51
N THR A 312 -7.87 -13.85 18.40
CA THR A 312 -7.71 -14.39 17.03
C THR A 312 -6.24 -14.46 16.64
N SER A 313 -5.43 -13.53 17.14
CA SER A 313 -3.99 -13.50 16.93
C SER A 313 -3.29 -14.76 17.46
N ASP A 314 -3.74 -15.27 18.61
CA ASP A 314 -3.12 -16.40 19.30
C ASP A 314 -3.64 -17.78 18.87
N SER A 315 -4.72 -17.84 18.07
CA SER A 315 -5.43 -19.10 17.77
C SER A 315 -5.35 -19.55 16.30
N MET A 316 -4.96 -18.68 15.38
CA MET A 316 -4.90 -18.96 13.93
C MET A 316 -3.48 -19.30 13.47
N TYR A 317 -3.32 -20.46 12.85
CA TYR A 317 -2.04 -21.02 12.43
C TYR A 317 -1.99 -21.31 10.93
N VAL A 318 -0.80 -21.29 10.37
CA VAL A 318 -0.51 -21.69 8.99
C VAL A 318 0.81 -22.44 8.95
N ASN A 319 0.97 -23.31 7.95
CA ASN A 319 2.25 -23.98 7.76
C ASN A 319 3.33 -22.96 7.32
N ARG A 320 4.50 -22.99 7.94
CA ARG A 320 5.61 -22.04 7.71
C ARG A 320 6.03 -21.95 6.24
N SER A 321 6.01 -23.06 5.51
CA SER A 321 6.35 -23.10 4.08
C SER A 321 5.43 -22.25 3.18
N LEU A 322 4.26 -21.86 3.70
CA LEU A 322 3.32 -20.98 3.01
C LEU A 322 3.52 -19.51 3.37
N MET A 323 4.29 -19.16 4.40
CA MET A 323 4.51 -17.79 4.86
C MET A 323 5.85 -17.19 4.40
N GLU A 324 6.93 -17.96 4.42
CA GLU A 324 8.28 -17.43 4.20
C GLU A 324 8.77 -17.67 2.75
N ASN A 325 9.46 -16.68 2.18
CA ASN A 325 10.01 -16.74 0.82
C ASN A 325 11.33 -17.52 0.73
N ASN A 326 12.06 -17.70 1.86
CA ASN A 326 13.36 -18.37 1.90
C ASN A 326 13.20 -19.85 2.29
N PHE A 327 13.53 -20.74 1.34
CA PHE A 327 13.27 -22.19 1.43
C PHE A 327 14.42 -23.01 2.03
N GLU A 328 15.54 -22.40 2.42
CA GLU A 328 16.81 -23.15 2.57
C GLU A 328 17.15 -23.65 3.97
N SER A 329 16.47 -23.22 5.05
CA SER A 329 16.93 -23.57 6.41
C SER A 329 15.87 -24.06 7.40
N TYR A 330 14.61 -24.26 7.01
CA TYR A 330 13.53 -24.54 7.98
C TYR A 330 12.83 -25.88 7.77
N ASN A 331 12.39 -26.46 8.89
CA ASN A 331 11.63 -27.69 8.94
C ASN A 331 10.26 -27.45 8.27
N LYS A 332 9.98 -28.15 7.16
CA LYS A 332 8.84 -27.85 6.26
C LYS A 332 7.45 -28.07 6.88
N ASP A 333 7.38 -28.75 8.03
CA ASP A 333 6.14 -29.18 8.66
C ASP A 333 5.74 -28.36 9.90
N GLU A 334 6.47 -27.29 10.23
CA GLU A 334 6.15 -26.46 11.40
C GLU A 334 4.98 -25.49 11.13
N ASP A 335 4.02 -25.46 12.05
CA ASP A 335 2.93 -24.48 12.03
C ASP A 335 3.34 -23.21 12.79
N VAL A 336 3.16 -22.04 12.17
CA VAL A 336 3.41 -20.73 12.75
C VAL A 336 2.11 -19.95 12.90
N LEU A 337 2.08 -19.03 13.87
CA LEU A 337 0.95 -18.12 14.07
C LEU A 337 0.78 -17.19 12.85
N LEU A 338 -0.43 -17.14 12.30
CA LEU A 338 -0.79 -16.33 11.13
C LEU A 338 -0.58 -14.83 11.39
N PHE A 339 -0.93 -14.39 12.59
CA PHE A 339 -0.89 -12.99 13.03
C PHE A 339 0.20 -12.73 14.07
N LYS A 340 1.28 -13.52 14.07
CA LYS A 340 2.37 -13.36 15.03
C LYS A 340 2.96 -11.95 14.95
N ASN A 341 2.93 -11.22 16.07
CA ASN A 341 3.54 -9.88 16.20
C ASN A 341 3.05 -8.85 15.16
N VAL A 342 1.83 -9.02 14.63
CA VAL A 342 1.24 -8.04 13.68
C VAL A 342 -0.11 -7.55 14.19
N GLU A 343 -0.27 -6.23 14.24
CA GLU A 343 -1.54 -5.61 14.65
C GLU A 343 -2.51 -5.47 13.47
N LYS A 344 -1.98 -5.29 12.26
CA LYS A 344 -2.77 -5.05 11.04
C LYS A 344 -2.94 -6.34 10.25
N TYR A 345 -4.18 -6.61 9.86
CA TYR A 345 -4.54 -7.73 8.99
C TYR A 345 -3.75 -7.73 7.66
N ASN A 346 -3.50 -6.53 7.13
CA ASN A 346 -2.80 -6.37 5.86
C ASN A 346 -1.33 -6.82 5.94
N ASP A 347 -0.68 -6.67 7.10
CA ASP A 347 0.73 -7.03 7.28
C ASP A 347 0.90 -8.56 7.17
N SER A 348 0.01 -9.33 7.80
CA SER A 348 -0.06 -10.79 7.59
C SER A 348 -0.41 -11.16 6.15
N THR A 349 -1.24 -10.36 5.49
CA THR A 349 -1.60 -10.60 4.08
C THR A 349 -0.36 -10.44 3.18
N MET A 350 0.50 -9.45 3.44
CA MET A 350 1.72 -9.21 2.67
C MET A 350 2.72 -10.36 2.73
N ASN A 351 2.72 -11.16 3.79
CA ASN A 351 3.55 -12.37 3.88
C ASN A 351 3.25 -13.39 2.78
N TYR A 352 2.06 -13.36 2.16
CA TYR A 352 1.69 -14.23 1.03
C TYR A 352 1.90 -13.60 -0.34
N SER A 353 2.30 -12.33 -0.37
CA SER A 353 2.53 -11.60 -1.61
C SER A 353 3.83 -12.04 -2.29
N GLU A 354 4.01 -11.62 -3.55
CA GLU A 354 5.28 -11.78 -4.26
C GLU A 354 6.30 -10.67 -3.90
N PHE A 355 5.89 -9.69 -3.10
CA PHE A 355 6.74 -8.58 -2.69
C PHE A 355 7.70 -9.01 -1.59
N ASP A 356 8.96 -8.59 -1.71
CA ASP A 356 10.00 -8.84 -0.73
C ASP A 356 10.10 -7.67 0.25
N SER A 357 10.10 -7.96 1.56
CA SER A 357 10.16 -6.92 2.60
C SER A 357 11.37 -6.01 2.48
N ALA A 358 12.53 -6.53 2.05
CA ALA A 358 13.72 -5.72 1.80
C ALA A 358 13.53 -4.76 0.62
N MET A 359 12.83 -5.21 -0.43
CA MET A 359 12.50 -4.36 -1.57
C MET A 359 11.48 -3.28 -1.20
N ILE A 360 10.54 -3.59 -0.30
CA ILE A 360 9.60 -2.58 0.25
C ILE A 360 10.39 -1.52 1.06
N GLN A 361 11.33 -1.96 1.89
CA GLN A 361 12.16 -1.05 2.70
C GLN A 361 13.12 -0.22 1.83
N LEU A 362 13.71 -0.82 0.79
CA LEU A 362 14.53 -0.12 -0.20
C LEU A 362 13.70 0.92 -0.97
N SER A 363 12.48 0.58 -1.38
CA SER A 363 11.54 1.51 -2.02
C SER A 363 11.32 2.77 -1.16
N LYS A 364 11.06 2.61 0.14
CA LYS A 364 10.93 3.74 1.08
C LYS A 364 12.21 4.59 1.14
N GLN A 365 13.37 3.96 1.32
CA GLN A 365 14.67 4.65 1.37
C GLN A 365 14.98 5.41 0.08
N LEU A 366 14.70 4.83 -1.10
CA LEU A 366 14.93 5.50 -2.38
C LEU A 366 14.05 6.74 -2.56
N TYR A 367 12.79 6.71 -2.09
CA TYR A 367 11.94 7.91 -2.11
C TYR A 367 12.46 9.03 -1.19
N GLU A 368 13.05 8.67 -0.04
CA GLU A 368 13.66 9.62 0.90
C GLU A 368 14.99 10.19 0.36
N LEU A 369 15.79 9.35 -0.30
CA LEU A 369 17.08 9.72 -0.89
C LEU A 369 16.96 10.43 -2.24
N ALA A 370 15.84 10.29 -2.95
CA ALA A 370 15.61 10.87 -4.28
C ALA A 370 15.99 12.35 -4.41
N PRO A 371 15.50 13.28 -3.55
CA PRO A 371 15.92 14.68 -3.62
C PRO A 371 17.42 14.82 -3.38
N LEU A 372 18.00 14.04 -2.46
CA LEU A 372 19.42 14.14 -2.11
C LEU A 372 20.36 13.57 -3.17
N LEU A 373 19.89 12.68 -4.04
CA LEU A 373 20.66 12.12 -5.16
C LEU A 373 20.54 12.96 -6.44
N ALA A 374 19.65 13.96 -6.45
CA ALA A 374 19.33 14.72 -7.64
C ALA A 374 20.44 15.73 -8.01
N VAL A 375 20.73 15.86 -9.31
CA VAL A 375 21.71 16.81 -9.84
C VAL A 375 21.32 18.26 -9.51
N ASP A 376 20.03 18.56 -9.52
CA ASP A 376 19.44 19.88 -9.29
C ASP A 376 19.07 20.14 -7.82
N TYR A 377 19.59 19.36 -6.87
CA TYR A 377 19.19 19.53 -5.47
C TYR A 377 19.55 20.89 -4.87
N TYR A 378 20.71 21.47 -5.19
CA TYR A 378 21.02 22.81 -4.69
C TYR A 378 20.00 23.85 -5.19
N LEU A 379 19.50 23.66 -6.41
CA LEU A 379 18.53 24.54 -7.08
C LEU A 379 17.11 24.37 -6.53
N THR A 380 16.80 23.18 -6.00
CA THR A 380 15.46 22.78 -5.53
C THR A 380 15.34 22.64 -4.01
N LYS A 381 16.44 22.78 -3.25
CA LYS A 381 16.45 22.64 -1.77
C LYS A 381 15.39 23.50 -1.06
N ASN A 382 15.08 24.69 -1.59
CA ASN A 382 14.10 25.60 -0.99
C ASN A 382 12.65 25.08 -1.11
N ILE A 383 12.33 24.35 -2.18
CA ILE A 383 11.00 23.76 -2.39
C ILE A 383 10.87 22.40 -1.69
N HIS A 384 11.98 21.65 -1.52
CA HIS A 384 11.96 20.33 -0.86
C HIS A 384 12.27 20.37 0.63
N LYS A 385 12.83 21.45 1.18
CA LYS A 385 13.26 21.61 2.58
C LYS A 385 14.20 20.49 3.06
N ALA A 386 15.00 19.91 2.15
CA ALA A 386 15.96 18.88 2.48
C ALA A 386 17.31 19.50 2.89
N ASN A 387 17.87 19.06 4.02
CA ASN A 387 19.21 19.45 4.47
C ASN A 387 20.28 18.62 3.74
N ASP A 388 21.45 19.23 3.45
CA ASP A 388 22.53 18.58 2.69
C ASP A 388 23.40 17.68 3.59
N LEU A 389 22.79 16.65 4.17
CA LEU A 389 23.51 15.71 5.04
C LEU A 389 24.48 14.81 4.26
N ASN A 390 24.29 14.69 2.94
CA ASN A 390 25.11 13.85 2.09
C ASN A 390 26.49 14.43 1.85
N ARG A 391 26.66 15.75 1.84
CA ARG A 391 27.99 16.36 1.68
C ARG A 391 28.91 15.99 2.86
N GLU A 392 28.42 16.15 4.09
CA GLU A 392 29.16 15.76 5.30
C GLU A 392 29.46 14.26 5.36
N PHE A 393 28.56 13.42 4.83
CA PHE A 393 28.72 11.97 4.77
C PHE A 393 29.73 11.51 3.69
N MET A 394 29.77 12.21 2.55
CA MET A 394 30.62 11.87 1.41
C MET A 394 32.03 12.48 1.50
N GLU A 395 32.25 13.51 2.33
CA GLU A 395 33.56 14.14 2.55
C GLU A 395 34.43 13.38 3.59
N LYS A 396 33.86 12.43 4.36
CA LYS A 396 34.59 11.61 5.35
C LYS A 396 35.50 10.51 4.76
N ASP A 397 36.11 10.75 3.61
CA ASP A 397 37.08 9.83 2.97
C ASP A 397 38.52 10.36 3.14
N PHE A 398 38.96 10.57 4.39
CA PHE A 398 40.38 10.80 4.73
C PHE A 398 40.85 9.90 5.89
N TYR A 399 40.54 8.60 5.81
CA TYR A 399 41.27 7.52 6.50
C TYR A 399 41.09 6.22 5.69
N LEU A 400 41.84 6.10 4.59
CA LEU A 400 42.03 4.83 3.88
C LEU A 400 43.47 4.73 3.38
N MET A 401 44.35 4.19 4.23
CA MET A 401 45.53 3.41 3.81
C MET A 401 45.87 2.41 4.91
N GLY A 402 46.08 1.14 4.53
CA GLY A 402 46.73 0.15 5.40
C GLY A 402 46.05 -1.20 5.46
N GLY A 403 45.99 -1.92 4.34
CA GLY A 403 45.67 -3.35 4.31
C GLY A 403 46.64 -4.11 3.42
N ALA A 404 47.86 -4.35 3.91
CA ALA A 404 48.71 -5.48 3.49
C ALA A 404 49.91 -5.67 4.45
N LEU A 405 49.89 -6.81 5.16
CA LEU A 405 51.02 -7.67 5.60
C LEU A 405 52.15 -7.12 6.51
N ALA A 406 52.55 -8.03 7.42
CA ALA A 406 53.80 -8.13 8.17
C ALA A 406 53.89 -7.46 9.58
N GLY A 407 53.82 -8.35 10.59
CA GLY A 407 54.64 -8.46 11.79
C GLY A 407 55.40 -7.26 12.39
N GLY A 408 55.34 -7.18 13.74
CA GLY A 408 56.48 -6.78 14.55
C GLY A 408 56.37 -5.45 15.31
N VAL A 409 56.20 -5.57 16.63
CA VAL A 409 57.11 -5.02 17.66
C VAL A 409 57.43 -3.51 17.67
N LEU A 410 56.95 -2.90 18.77
CA LEU A 410 57.57 -1.89 19.66
C LEU A 410 57.92 -0.46 19.17
N ALA A 411 57.37 0.44 19.99
CA ALA A 411 58.06 1.51 20.73
C ALA A 411 58.45 2.82 20.02
N GLY A 412 58.10 3.91 20.70
CA GLY A 412 59.08 4.94 21.01
C GLY A 412 58.70 6.36 20.62
N GLY A 413 58.42 7.18 21.63
CA GLY A 413 59.20 8.41 21.81
C GLY A 413 58.66 9.72 21.24
N ALA A 414 58.03 10.48 22.15
CA ALA A 414 58.56 11.74 22.68
C ALA A 414 58.50 13.06 21.86
N ARG A 415 58.08 14.10 22.63
CA ARG A 415 58.49 15.51 22.68
C ARG A 415 57.92 16.50 21.65
N ALA A 416 57.20 17.52 22.15
CA ALA A 416 57.73 18.84 22.59
C ALA A 416 56.55 19.81 22.83
N ARG A 417 56.27 20.23 24.08
CA ARG A 417 56.73 21.45 24.79
C ARG A 417 56.06 22.78 24.37
N THR A 418 55.04 23.14 25.16
CA THR A 418 54.89 24.36 26.01
C THR A 418 55.34 25.75 25.52
N ARG A 419 54.46 26.73 25.72
CA ARG A 419 54.79 28.02 26.37
C ARG A 419 53.58 28.60 27.11
N GLU A 420 53.83 28.96 28.37
CA GLU A 420 52.95 29.53 29.41
C GLU A 420 53.02 31.06 29.47
N GLY A 421 52.10 31.66 30.26
CA GLY A 421 52.23 32.94 30.98
C GLY A 421 51.17 33.99 30.57
N GLY A 422 50.36 34.61 31.44
CA GLY A 422 50.30 34.65 32.91
C GLY A 422 48.95 35.23 33.40
N ALA A 423 48.76 35.15 34.72
CA ALA A 423 47.52 35.33 35.50
C ALA A 423 47.23 36.78 35.92
N ASP A 424 46.03 37.04 36.46
CA ASP A 424 45.84 37.53 37.85
C ASP A 424 44.35 37.52 38.29
N ASP A 425 44.19 37.29 39.60
CA ASP A 425 43.08 37.58 40.53
C ASP A 425 41.90 36.59 40.79
N VAL A 426 42.21 35.72 41.76
CA VAL A 426 41.50 35.21 42.97
C VAL A 426 40.15 35.85 43.36
N ASP A 427 39.12 35.04 43.67
CA ASP A 427 38.80 34.61 45.05
C ASP A 427 37.51 33.74 45.15
N GLU A 428 37.73 32.59 45.79
CA GLU A 428 36.91 31.83 46.74
C GLU A 428 35.37 31.92 46.72
N ALA A 429 34.72 30.77 46.56
CA ALA A 429 34.23 30.01 47.72
C ALA A 429 33.68 28.64 47.28
N GLU A 430 34.49 27.62 47.57
CA GLU A 430 34.14 26.42 48.34
C GLU A 430 32.82 25.70 48.05
N GLN A 431 32.92 24.50 47.46
CA GLN A 431 33.10 23.19 48.13
C GLN A 431 31.71 22.60 48.49
N ALA A 432 31.44 21.30 48.43
CA ALA A 432 32.32 20.15 48.52
C ALA A 432 31.52 18.93 48.00
N ILE A 433 32.12 18.02 47.22
CA ILE A 433 32.80 16.79 47.67
C ILE A 433 31.81 15.67 48.01
N GLU A 434 32.02 14.40 47.68
CA GLU A 434 32.88 13.67 46.76
C GLU A 434 32.27 12.25 46.69
N VAL A 435 32.49 11.64 45.54
CA VAL A 435 32.87 10.24 45.28
C VAL A 435 33.56 9.55 46.48
N ASP A 436 33.49 8.25 46.75
CA ASP A 436 33.87 7.10 45.93
C ASP A 436 33.64 5.84 46.79
N ASP A 437 33.40 4.67 46.19
CA ASP A 437 34.50 3.72 45.92
C ASP A 437 33.99 2.32 45.50
N ALA A 438 34.74 1.76 44.56
CA ALA A 438 35.07 0.35 44.36
C ALA A 438 34.02 -0.73 43.96
N THR A 439 34.31 -1.26 42.77
CA THR A 439 34.52 -2.70 42.40
C THR A 439 33.51 -3.49 41.54
N ILE A 440 33.92 -3.62 40.26
CA ILE A 440 34.06 -4.82 39.40
C ILE A 440 32.83 -5.72 39.14
N GLY A 441 32.41 -5.78 37.86
CA GLY A 441 31.89 -7.02 37.26
C GLY A 441 30.92 -6.85 36.08
N GLY A 442 31.36 -7.28 34.88
CA GLY A 442 30.47 -7.87 33.88
C GLY A 442 29.91 -6.96 32.78
N ALA A 443 30.32 -7.23 31.54
CA ALA A 443 29.89 -6.61 30.30
C ALA A 443 28.36 -6.46 30.18
N GLY A 444 27.89 -5.21 30.18
CA GLY A 444 26.52 -4.80 29.92
C GLY A 444 26.39 -4.08 28.59
N GLU A 445 25.35 -4.45 27.85
CA GLU A 445 24.87 -3.89 26.60
C GLU A 445 24.89 -2.35 26.58
N ALA A 446 25.30 -1.77 25.45
CA ALA A 446 25.28 -0.34 25.22
C ALA A 446 23.87 0.23 25.45
N ASN A 447 23.74 0.98 26.54
CA ASN A 447 22.58 1.80 26.88
C ASN A 447 22.31 2.82 25.75
N PHE A 448 21.42 2.47 24.84
CA PHE A 448 20.64 3.47 24.11
C PHE A 448 19.87 4.29 25.13
N LYS A 449 20.24 5.57 25.27
CA LYS A 449 19.40 6.58 25.90
C LYS A 449 17.99 6.49 25.29
N LYS A 450 17.05 5.90 26.03
CA LYS A 450 15.62 5.98 25.73
C LYS A 450 15.24 7.46 25.70
N GLN A 451 14.96 7.98 24.51
CA GLN A 451 14.23 9.23 24.36
C GLN A 451 12.89 9.10 25.09
N SER A 452 12.63 10.05 25.99
CA SER A 452 11.39 10.12 26.75
C SER A 452 10.25 10.65 25.86
N ASP A 453 9.52 9.74 25.23
CA ASP A 453 8.14 9.97 24.76
C ASP A 453 7.25 10.18 26.01
N ASN A 454 7.09 11.42 26.46
CA ASN A 454 6.33 11.78 27.67
C ASN A 454 4.80 11.71 27.50
N SER A 455 4.30 10.57 27.00
CA SER A 455 2.93 10.11 27.24
C SER A 455 2.85 8.60 27.05
N LYS A 456 2.32 7.93 28.07
CA LYS A 456 2.29 6.48 28.19
C LYS A 456 1.19 5.80 27.35
N PHE A 457 0.31 6.54 26.67
CA PHE A 457 -0.98 6.00 26.19
C PHE A 457 -1.17 5.94 24.66
N PHE A 458 -0.15 6.28 23.86
CA PHE A 458 -0.32 6.54 22.42
C PHE A 458 -0.16 5.36 21.46
N LYS A 459 -0.10 4.12 21.94
CA LYS A 459 0.26 2.96 21.11
C LYS A 459 -0.90 2.05 20.69
N ILE A 460 -2.15 2.35 21.05
CA ILE A 460 -3.27 1.42 20.86
C ILE A 460 -4.27 1.93 19.82
N ASP A 461 -4.34 1.22 18.69
CA ASP A 461 -5.29 1.46 17.61
C ASP A 461 -6.75 1.14 18.04
N ASN A 462 -6.96 0.09 18.85
CA ASN A 462 -8.27 -0.31 19.38
C ASN A 462 -8.22 -0.70 20.87
N ILE A 463 -9.22 -0.29 21.62
CA ILE A 463 -9.39 -0.57 23.05
C ILE A 463 -9.50 -2.08 23.28
N LYS A 464 -8.62 -2.60 24.14
CA LYS A 464 -8.60 -4.02 24.52
C LYS A 464 -9.65 -4.26 25.59
N CYS A 465 -10.81 -4.78 25.17
CA CYS A 465 -11.98 -5.03 26.03
C CYS A 465 -11.65 -5.87 27.28
N MET A 466 -10.77 -6.86 27.14
CA MET A 466 -10.36 -7.75 28.23
C MET A 466 -9.07 -7.32 28.94
N GLY A 467 -8.53 -6.17 28.56
CA GLY A 467 -7.27 -5.68 29.11
C GLY A 467 -7.36 -5.18 30.55
N LYS A 468 -6.21 -4.78 31.09
CA LYS A 468 -6.10 -4.33 32.48
C LYS A 468 -6.89 -3.03 32.69
N CYS A 469 -7.99 -3.12 33.43
CA CYS A 469 -8.72 -1.94 33.90
C CYS A 469 -8.14 -1.46 35.23
N GLY A 470 -7.61 -0.24 35.25
CA GLY A 470 -7.13 0.42 36.47
C GLY A 470 -8.07 1.52 36.94
N LYS A 471 -7.75 2.13 38.10
CA LYS A 471 -8.45 3.34 38.61
C LYS A 471 -8.32 4.56 37.67
N LYS A 472 -7.35 4.55 36.75
CA LYS A 472 -7.10 5.56 35.70
C LYS A 472 -7.02 4.88 34.32
N SER A 473 -6.90 5.68 33.25
CA SER A 473 -6.52 5.20 31.92
C SER A 473 -5.31 4.28 31.99
N THR A 474 -5.37 3.16 31.28
CA THR A 474 -4.30 2.16 31.18
C THR A 474 -3.86 2.04 29.74
N ASN A 475 -2.74 1.34 29.49
CA ASN A 475 -2.32 1.09 28.11
C ASN A 475 -3.42 0.33 27.34
N ASP A 476 -4.06 -0.65 27.97
CA ASP A 476 -5.07 -1.48 27.33
C ASP A 476 -6.41 -0.76 27.11
N ILE A 477 -6.77 0.15 28.02
CA ILE A 477 -8.01 0.93 28.00
C ILE A 477 -7.66 2.41 28.24
N PRO A 478 -7.14 3.11 27.22
CA PRO A 478 -6.63 4.48 27.36
C PRO A 478 -7.74 5.52 27.54
N VAL A 479 -8.99 5.17 27.22
CA VAL A 479 -10.10 6.12 27.24
C VAL A 479 -10.49 6.61 28.63
N SER A 480 -10.89 7.89 28.67
CA SER A 480 -11.43 8.54 29.87
C SER A 480 -12.79 7.97 30.28
N ILE A 481 -13.15 8.15 31.56
CA ILE A 481 -14.46 7.74 32.08
C ILE A 481 -15.58 8.49 31.37
N ASP A 482 -15.38 9.77 31.05
CA ASP A 482 -16.40 10.59 30.39
C ASP A 482 -16.64 10.13 28.95
N PHE A 483 -15.58 9.71 28.24
CA PHE A 483 -15.74 9.08 26.94
C PHE A 483 -16.57 7.79 27.04
N MET A 484 -16.26 6.91 28.01
CA MET A 484 -17.04 5.68 28.23
C MET A 484 -18.51 5.99 28.56
N LYS A 485 -18.79 6.98 29.42
CA LYS A 485 -20.15 7.41 29.74
C LYS A 485 -20.87 7.99 28.52
N TYR A 486 -20.18 8.77 27.70
CA TYR A 486 -20.72 9.30 26.45
C TYR A 486 -21.14 8.15 25.52
N VAL A 487 -20.27 7.17 25.30
CA VAL A 487 -20.60 5.98 24.49
C VAL A 487 -21.79 5.22 25.09
N TYR A 488 -21.77 5.00 26.41
CA TYR A 488 -22.83 4.29 27.13
C TYR A 488 -24.21 4.93 26.90
N ARG A 489 -24.26 6.26 26.92
CA ARG A 489 -25.49 7.03 26.68
C ARG A 489 -25.87 7.07 25.21
N LYS A 490 -24.91 7.31 24.31
CA LYS A 490 -25.14 7.43 22.86
C LYS A 490 -25.76 6.16 22.28
N HIS A 491 -25.32 5.00 22.75
CA HIS A 491 -25.80 3.69 22.29
C HIS A 491 -26.91 3.10 23.18
N ASN A 492 -27.58 3.93 23.99
CA ASN A 492 -28.75 3.56 24.79
C ASN A 492 -28.58 2.35 25.74
N HIS A 493 -27.41 2.19 26.35
CA HIS A 493 -27.22 1.16 27.38
C HIS A 493 -28.03 1.48 28.66
N PRO A 494 -28.39 0.48 29.50
CA PRO A 494 -29.34 0.65 30.61
C PRO A 494 -28.90 1.69 31.66
N LYS A 495 -29.54 2.88 31.65
CA LYS A 495 -29.16 4.03 32.48
C LYS A 495 -29.10 3.72 33.99
N GLN A 496 -30.00 2.86 34.48
CA GLN A 496 -30.08 2.50 35.90
C GLN A 496 -28.83 1.77 36.42
N LEU A 497 -28.21 0.92 35.57
CA LEU A 497 -26.99 0.21 35.96
C LEU A 497 -25.83 1.18 36.22
N LEU A 498 -25.74 2.24 35.40
CA LEU A 498 -24.71 3.28 35.56
C LEU A 498 -24.96 4.16 36.79
N ILE A 499 -26.23 4.45 37.12
CA ILE A 499 -26.63 5.24 38.30
C ILE A 499 -26.32 4.49 39.59
N ASN A 500 -26.51 3.17 39.62
CA ASN A 500 -26.29 2.34 40.80
C ASN A 500 -24.81 2.11 41.13
N ALA A 501 -23.89 2.35 40.18
CA ALA A 501 -22.45 2.12 40.34
C ALA A 501 -21.68 3.22 41.14
N LYS A 502 -22.38 4.02 41.96
CA LYS A 502 -21.97 5.33 42.53
C LYS A 502 -20.51 5.42 43.07
N ALA A 503 -19.95 4.34 43.61
CA ALA A 503 -18.61 4.34 44.23
C ALA A 503 -17.45 4.00 43.26
N ASN A 504 -17.67 3.35 42.12
CA ASN A 504 -16.57 2.96 41.21
C ASN A 504 -17.02 2.79 39.75
N VAL A 505 -17.45 3.90 39.14
CA VAL A 505 -18.00 3.95 37.77
C VAL A 505 -17.04 3.39 36.71
N ARG A 506 -15.73 3.63 36.84
CA ARG A 506 -14.74 3.10 35.88
C ARG A 506 -14.67 1.58 35.93
N GLN A 507 -14.60 1.02 37.12
CA GLN A 507 -14.57 -0.44 37.29
C GLN A 507 -15.87 -1.08 36.78
N PHE A 508 -17.02 -0.45 37.04
CA PHE A 508 -18.30 -0.87 36.47
C PHE A 508 -18.25 -0.89 34.94
N LEU A 509 -17.89 0.23 34.29
CA LEU A 509 -17.84 0.32 32.83
C LEU A 509 -16.84 -0.66 32.22
N CYS A 510 -15.71 -0.93 32.88
CA CYS A 510 -14.76 -1.95 32.45
C CYS A 510 -15.31 -3.37 32.59
N ASN A 511 -15.98 -3.69 33.71
CA ASN A 511 -16.58 -5.01 33.88
C ASN A 511 -17.73 -5.20 32.88
N TYR A 512 -18.52 -4.14 32.65
CA TYR A 512 -19.56 -4.10 31.63
C TYR A 512 -18.96 -4.29 30.23
N MET A 513 -17.80 -3.69 29.94
CA MET A 513 -17.08 -3.86 28.68
C MET A 513 -16.58 -5.29 28.43
N LYS A 514 -16.33 -6.08 29.50
CA LYS A 514 -15.92 -7.49 29.39
C LYS A 514 -17.09 -8.41 29.04
N ASP A 515 -18.31 -8.01 29.36
CA ASP A 515 -19.51 -8.71 28.94
C ASP A 515 -19.80 -8.37 27.48
N LEU A 516 -19.64 -9.37 26.63
CA LEU A 516 -19.70 -9.25 25.17
C LEU A 516 -21.15 -9.15 24.67
N ASP A 517 -22.11 -9.72 25.42
CA ASP A 517 -23.52 -9.77 25.01
C ASP A 517 -24.15 -8.37 24.99
N ASN A 518 -23.63 -7.44 25.80
CA ASN A 518 -24.12 -6.08 25.85
C ASN A 518 -23.55 -5.16 24.76
N LYS A 519 -22.58 -5.61 23.95
CA LYS A 519 -21.96 -4.87 22.82
C LYS A 519 -21.24 -3.57 23.17
N PHE A 520 -21.05 -3.24 24.46
CA PHE A 520 -20.47 -1.97 24.88
C PHE A 520 -19.05 -1.78 24.37
N CYS A 521 -18.21 -2.81 24.40
CA CYS A 521 -16.84 -2.67 23.88
C CYS A 521 -16.80 -2.36 22.38
N LYS A 522 -17.70 -2.98 21.60
CA LYS A 522 -17.82 -2.71 20.16
C LYS A 522 -18.20 -1.26 19.91
N HIS A 523 -19.16 -0.73 20.67
CA HIS A 523 -19.54 0.69 20.60
C HIS A 523 -18.39 1.61 21.01
N VAL A 524 -17.64 1.25 22.04
CA VAL A 524 -16.49 2.02 22.51
C VAL A 524 -15.39 2.06 21.45
N ASN A 525 -15.05 0.93 20.82
CA ASN A 525 -14.09 0.89 19.71
C ASN A 525 -14.58 1.63 18.46
N LEU A 526 -15.89 1.56 18.16
CA LEU A 526 -16.51 2.31 17.07
C LEU A 526 -16.40 3.83 17.28
N GLU A 527 -16.75 4.33 18.46
CA GLU A 527 -16.61 5.77 18.78
C GLU A 527 -15.14 6.17 18.88
N TRP A 528 -14.26 5.26 19.34
CA TRP A 528 -12.83 5.51 19.44
C TRP A 528 -12.24 5.76 18.06
N SER A 529 -12.59 4.95 17.06
CA SER A 529 -12.14 5.15 15.67
C SER A 529 -12.75 6.40 15.01
N GLN A 530 -13.84 6.96 15.53
CA GLN A 530 -14.45 8.18 15.00
C GLN A 530 -13.70 9.46 15.39
N ARG A 531 -12.73 9.41 16.32
CA ARG A 531 -11.94 10.60 16.72
C ARG A 531 -11.22 11.27 15.54
N TYR A 532 -10.84 10.49 14.53
CA TYR A 532 -10.20 10.97 13.29
C TYR A 532 -11.08 11.87 12.42
N ILE A 533 -12.39 11.85 12.62
CA ILE A 533 -13.36 12.66 11.85
C ILE A 533 -13.28 14.12 12.31
N ARG A 534 -12.76 14.42 13.50
CA ARG A 534 -12.60 15.80 13.99
C ARG A 534 -11.37 16.52 13.42
N ILE A 535 -10.45 15.76 12.78
CA ILE A 535 -9.19 16.28 12.24
C ILE A 535 -9.41 17.45 11.26
N PRO A 536 -10.33 17.35 10.27
CA PRO A 536 -10.61 18.48 9.39
C PRO A 536 -10.93 19.75 10.14
N HIS A 537 -11.96 19.74 10.98
CA HIS A 537 -12.36 20.93 11.73
C HIS A 537 -11.22 21.52 12.59
N ILE A 538 -10.43 20.68 13.27
CA ILE A 538 -9.29 21.17 14.09
C ILE A 538 -8.27 21.90 13.23
N ILE A 539 -7.97 21.39 12.04
CA ILE A 539 -7.01 21.98 11.12
C ILE A 539 -7.57 23.26 10.49
N GLU A 540 -8.84 23.26 10.12
CA GLU A 540 -9.48 24.41 9.48
C GLU A 540 -9.75 25.56 10.46
N LYS A 541 -9.94 25.26 11.76
CA LYS A 541 -10.22 26.25 12.80
C LYS A 541 -9.02 27.11 13.17
N HIS A 542 -7.81 26.56 13.12
CA HIS A 542 -6.62 27.17 13.71
C HIS A 542 -5.60 27.57 12.65
N SER A 543 -5.06 28.78 12.74
CA SER A 543 -3.99 29.25 11.87
C SER A 543 -2.58 28.95 12.42
N ASN A 544 -2.46 28.51 13.68
CA ASN A 544 -1.20 28.26 14.40
C ASN A 544 -1.02 26.76 14.70
N LEU A 545 0.18 26.24 14.42
CA LEU A 545 0.58 24.85 14.68
C LEU A 545 0.47 24.45 16.15
N LEU A 546 0.78 25.34 17.09
CA LEU A 546 0.76 25.02 18.53
C LEU A 546 -0.65 24.66 18.98
N ASP A 547 -1.66 25.39 18.49
CA ASP A 547 -3.06 25.15 18.83
C ASP A 547 -3.61 23.90 18.13
N ILE A 548 -3.24 23.68 16.85
CA ILE A 548 -3.53 22.42 16.14
C ILE A 548 -2.93 21.23 16.91
N LYS A 549 -1.67 21.34 17.34
CA LYS A 549 -0.98 20.29 18.11
C LYS A 549 -1.70 20.02 19.43
N LYS A 550 -2.07 21.07 20.16
CA LYS A 550 -2.78 20.98 21.43
C LYS A 550 -4.13 20.29 21.28
N ASP A 551 -4.94 20.68 20.30
CA ASP A 551 -6.28 20.13 20.08
C ASP A 551 -6.24 18.69 19.56
N LEU A 552 -5.25 18.34 18.71
CA LEU A 552 -5.04 16.95 18.28
C LEU A 552 -4.50 16.07 19.41
N GLN A 553 -3.62 16.59 20.28
CA GLN A 553 -3.18 15.89 21.49
C GLN A 553 -4.35 15.63 22.45
N ALA A 554 -5.31 16.56 22.54
CA ALA A 554 -6.53 16.36 23.32
C ALA A 554 -7.45 15.25 22.76
N LEU A 555 -7.27 14.85 21.50
CA LEU A 555 -7.90 13.67 20.91
C LEU A 555 -7.06 12.38 21.07
N GLU A 556 -6.00 12.44 21.87
CA GLU A 556 -5.04 11.35 22.06
C GLU A 556 -4.39 10.90 20.73
N LEU A 557 -4.15 11.86 19.80
CA LEU A 557 -3.52 11.63 18.50
C LEU A 557 -2.07 12.14 18.47
N VAL A 558 -1.17 11.39 17.82
CA VAL A 558 0.26 11.74 17.67
C VAL A 558 0.55 12.35 16.30
N ILE A 559 1.03 13.60 16.27
CA ILE A 559 1.47 14.27 15.03
C ILE A 559 2.96 14.00 14.82
N SER A 560 3.36 13.51 13.65
CA SER A 560 4.78 13.49 13.25
C SER A 560 5.20 14.86 12.75
N THR A 561 6.36 15.33 13.20
CA THR A 561 7.23 16.20 12.41
C THR A 561 8.09 15.34 11.48
N GLU A 562 8.70 15.92 10.44
CA GLU A 562 9.33 15.19 9.32
C GLU A 562 10.43 14.17 9.70
N ASP A 563 10.91 14.15 10.95
CA ASP A 563 12.08 13.38 11.41
C ASP A 563 11.81 11.98 11.99
N ASP A 564 10.55 11.52 12.07
CA ASP A 564 10.20 10.31 12.83
C ASP A 564 9.67 9.14 11.98
N ALA A 565 10.56 8.26 11.51
CA ALA A 565 10.23 7.26 10.50
C ALA A 565 9.66 5.90 10.99
N THR A 566 9.42 5.68 12.29
CA THR A 566 9.21 4.30 12.83
C THR A 566 7.99 4.06 13.72
N ASN A 567 7.04 4.99 13.90
CA ASN A 567 5.79 4.71 14.63
C ASN A 567 4.57 5.34 13.91
N ILE A 568 3.37 4.78 14.13
CA ILE A 568 2.09 5.24 13.54
C ILE A 568 1.89 6.72 13.90
N LYS A 569 2.09 7.63 12.93
CA LYS A 569 2.03 9.08 13.12
C LYS A 569 1.21 9.76 12.02
N TYR A 570 0.45 10.80 12.36
CA TYR A 570 -0.32 11.62 11.42
C TYR A 570 0.59 12.72 10.84
N PRO A 571 0.91 12.71 9.54
CA PRO A 571 1.75 13.75 8.93
C PRO A 571 0.95 15.03 8.72
N MET A 572 1.36 16.11 9.39
CA MET A 572 0.94 17.47 9.09
C MET A 572 2.13 18.24 8.55
N ILE A 573 2.11 18.59 7.26
CA ILE A 573 3.13 19.46 6.66
C ILE A 573 2.68 20.90 6.87
N LEU A 574 3.33 21.62 7.78
CA LEU A 574 3.09 23.06 7.97
C LEU A 574 4.28 23.90 7.51
N TYR A 575 3.98 25.06 6.94
CA TYR A 575 4.98 26.01 6.48
C TYR A 575 5.19 27.08 7.55
N LYS A 576 6.43 27.26 8.02
CA LYS A 576 6.78 28.37 8.89
C LYS A 576 6.77 29.65 8.05
N THR A 577 5.90 30.60 8.39
CA THR A 577 6.01 31.97 7.87
C THR A 577 7.26 32.61 8.44
N SER A 578 8.24 32.98 7.60
CA SER A 578 9.29 33.88 8.06
C SER A 578 8.69 35.28 8.12
N SER A 579 8.28 35.71 9.31
CA SER A 579 8.09 37.13 9.61
C SER A 579 9.47 37.78 9.65
N ARG A 580 10.07 38.07 8.49
CA ARG A 580 11.25 38.91 8.44
C ARG A 580 10.81 40.33 8.75
N LYS A 581 11.12 40.80 9.97
CA LYS A 581 11.21 42.23 10.25
C LYS A 581 12.13 42.83 9.19
N ILE A 582 11.60 43.74 8.38
CA ILE A 582 12.39 44.57 7.48
C ILE A 582 13.21 45.48 8.41
N ILE A 583 14.46 45.10 8.67
CA ILE A 583 15.45 46.00 9.24
C ILE A 583 15.80 46.98 8.12
N PRO A 584 15.61 48.30 8.29
CA PRO A 584 15.98 49.26 7.26
C PRO A 584 17.50 49.19 7.06
N ARG A 585 17.94 48.67 5.92
CA ARG A 585 19.36 48.69 5.56
C ARG A 585 19.75 50.14 5.27
N ALA A 586 20.74 50.62 6.01
CA ALA A 586 21.31 51.95 5.88
C ALA A 586 21.67 52.27 4.43
N LYS A 587 21.35 53.51 4.02
CA LYS A 587 21.66 54.09 2.71
C LYS A 587 23.18 54.21 2.55
N THR A 588 23.83 53.29 1.86
CA THR A 588 25.13 53.54 1.24
C THR A 588 24.92 54.02 -0.19
N LYS A 589 25.24 55.29 -0.42
CA LYS A 589 25.28 55.94 -1.73
C LYS A 589 26.27 55.20 -2.63
N SER A 590 25.83 54.64 -3.75
CA SER A 590 26.70 54.34 -4.89
C SER A 590 26.12 54.93 -6.16
N LYS A 591 26.99 55.59 -6.91
CA LYS A 591 26.71 56.51 -8.01
C LYS A 591 26.07 55.80 -9.20
N SER A 592 25.08 56.45 -9.79
CA SER A 592 24.48 56.08 -11.07
C SER A 592 25.51 56.09 -12.19
N ARG A 593 25.62 54.98 -12.91
CA ARG A 593 26.24 54.96 -14.24
C ARG A 593 25.28 54.25 -15.20
N THR A 594 24.56 55.06 -15.96
CA THR A 594 23.77 54.70 -17.13
C THR A 594 24.68 53.98 -18.12
N ARG A 595 24.37 52.73 -18.46
CA ARG A 595 24.95 52.06 -19.63
C ARG A 595 23.87 51.24 -20.34
N THR A 596 23.58 51.72 -21.53
CA THR A 596 22.77 51.15 -22.61
C THR A 596 22.99 49.65 -22.80
N ARG A 597 21.87 48.91 -22.91
CA ARG A 597 21.84 47.47 -23.22
C ARG A 597 22.33 47.24 -24.65
N SER A 598 23.55 46.74 -24.79
CA SER A 598 23.98 45.98 -25.96
C SER A 598 23.85 44.49 -25.64
N VAL A 599 23.13 43.76 -26.49
CA VAL A 599 23.03 42.30 -26.48
C VAL A 599 24.43 41.72 -26.75
N SER A 600 25.16 41.35 -25.70
CA SER A 600 26.42 40.62 -25.85
C SER A 600 26.15 39.12 -25.82
N SER A 601 26.42 38.46 -26.93
CA SER A 601 26.59 37.01 -27.08
C SER A 601 27.34 36.41 -25.87
N LYS A 602 26.68 35.54 -25.09
CA LYS A 602 27.36 34.75 -24.06
C LYS A 602 28.35 33.83 -24.78
N LYS A 603 29.66 34.11 -24.61
CA LYS A 603 30.75 33.24 -25.06
C LYS A 603 30.55 31.84 -24.46
N HIS A 604 30.35 30.83 -25.31
CA HIS A 604 30.42 29.42 -24.91
C HIS A 604 31.82 29.15 -24.34
N ARG A 605 31.91 28.92 -23.02
CA ARG A 605 33.13 28.40 -22.40
C ARG A 605 33.28 26.95 -22.82
N ASN A 606 34.26 26.67 -23.69
CA ASN A 606 34.71 25.33 -24.06
C ASN A 606 35.38 24.61 -22.88
N TYR A 607 34.60 24.22 -21.87
CA TYR A 607 35.05 23.21 -20.90
C TYR A 607 34.63 21.84 -21.43
N LYS A 608 35.59 20.92 -21.60
CA LYS A 608 35.32 19.54 -21.99
C LYS A 608 34.61 18.85 -20.81
N PHE A 609 33.28 18.95 -20.79
CA PHE A 609 32.43 18.47 -19.71
C PHE A 609 32.50 16.94 -19.68
N THR A 610 33.11 16.36 -18.64
CA THR A 610 33.22 14.91 -18.43
C THR A 610 32.35 14.46 -17.26
N LYS A 611 32.05 13.16 -17.16
CA LYS A 611 31.30 12.60 -16.03
C LYS A 611 32.05 12.83 -14.71
N MET A 612 31.33 13.27 -13.67
CA MET A 612 31.91 13.68 -12.39
C MET A 612 31.44 12.76 -11.26
N SER A 613 32.28 12.59 -10.22
CA SER A 613 31.83 12.02 -8.96
C SER A 613 30.72 12.86 -8.34
N PHE A 614 29.96 12.28 -7.42
CA PHE A 614 28.80 12.93 -6.82
C PHE A 614 29.11 14.32 -6.26
N ILE A 615 30.21 14.47 -5.51
CA ILE A 615 30.62 15.75 -4.90
C ILE A 615 31.09 16.75 -5.96
N LYS A 616 31.92 16.32 -6.92
CA LYS A 616 32.37 17.21 -8.01
C LYS A 616 31.18 17.72 -8.84
N MET A 617 30.17 16.89 -9.06
CA MET A 617 28.94 17.29 -9.75
C MET A 617 28.18 18.36 -8.95
N ARG A 618 28.09 18.21 -7.61
CA ARG A 618 27.48 19.24 -6.75
C ARG A 618 28.16 20.60 -6.91
N ASP A 619 29.48 20.62 -6.82
CA ASP A 619 30.27 21.85 -6.95
C ASP A 619 30.11 22.48 -8.33
N TYR A 620 30.07 21.65 -9.38
CA TYR A 620 29.79 22.10 -10.74
C TYR A 620 28.43 22.80 -10.85
N ILE A 621 27.36 22.23 -10.28
CA ILE A 621 26.02 22.83 -10.33
C ILE A 621 25.97 24.14 -9.55
N ILE A 622 26.57 24.19 -8.36
CA ILE A 622 26.64 25.42 -7.55
C ILE A 622 27.41 26.51 -8.29
N THR A 623 28.50 26.17 -8.96
CA THR A 623 29.36 27.14 -9.64
C THR A 623 28.72 27.68 -10.93
N ASN A 624 28.02 26.83 -11.68
CA ASN A 624 27.57 27.17 -13.04
C ASN A 624 26.08 27.55 -13.14
N TYR A 625 25.23 27.13 -12.19
CA TYR A 625 23.78 27.30 -12.25
C TYR A 625 23.17 28.03 -11.05
N ASN A 626 23.99 28.63 -10.17
CA ASN A 626 23.50 29.44 -9.04
C ASN A 626 23.07 30.86 -9.49
N SER A 627 22.14 30.93 -10.44
CA SER A 627 21.47 32.16 -10.86
C SER A 627 19.97 32.07 -10.59
N LYS A 628 19.31 33.23 -10.49
CA LYS A 628 17.87 33.31 -10.15
C LYS A 628 16.96 32.57 -11.14
N GLU A 629 17.40 32.37 -12.38
CA GLU A 629 16.61 31.68 -13.41
C GLU A 629 16.52 30.16 -13.19
N PHE A 630 17.43 29.57 -12.40
CA PHE A 630 17.49 28.13 -12.13
C PHE A 630 17.11 27.77 -10.68
N VAL A 631 17.21 28.71 -9.75
CA VAL A 631 16.97 28.47 -8.32
C VAL A 631 15.50 28.72 -7.95
N TRP A 632 14.88 27.75 -7.28
CA TRP A 632 13.56 27.94 -6.67
C TRP A 632 13.67 28.84 -5.43
N GLU A 633 12.88 29.91 -5.38
CA GLU A 633 12.79 30.75 -4.19
C GLU A 633 12.02 30.03 -3.06
N PRO A 634 12.24 30.41 -1.77
CA PRO A 634 11.45 29.90 -0.66
C PRO A 634 9.95 30.07 -0.91
N ILE A 635 9.17 29.02 -0.62
CA ILE A 635 7.73 29.03 -0.84
C ILE A 635 7.06 30.03 0.11
N ASP A 636 6.36 31.00 -0.46
CA ASP A 636 5.37 31.81 0.25
C ASP A 636 3.96 31.23 0.04
N VAL A 637 3.22 30.94 1.11
CA VAL A 637 1.95 30.22 1.05
C VAL A 637 0.81 31.18 0.70
N VAL A 638 0.73 31.49 -0.60
CA VAL A 638 -0.31 32.33 -1.20
C VAL A 638 -1.05 31.57 -2.30
N ASN A 639 -2.32 31.89 -2.55
CA ASN A 639 -3.08 31.28 -3.63
C ASN A 639 -2.56 31.79 -4.99
N LYS A 640 -1.92 30.91 -5.77
CA LYS A 640 -1.43 31.21 -7.13
C LYS A 640 -2.36 30.71 -8.24
N CYS A 641 -3.57 30.27 -7.90
CA CYS A 641 -4.56 29.73 -8.84
C CYS A 641 -5.68 30.72 -9.15
N VAL A 642 -5.40 32.02 -9.03
CA VAL A 642 -6.32 33.10 -9.39
C VAL A 642 -6.26 33.30 -10.90
N ASP A 643 -7.41 33.38 -11.56
CA ASP A 643 -7.45 33.62 -13.00
C ASP A 643 -6.89 35.03 -13.26
N ALA A 644 -5.88 35.15 -14.14
CA ALA A 644 -5.40 36.46 -14.57
C ALA A 644 -6.58 37.22 -15.22
N PRO A 645 -6.75 38.54 -14.96
CA PRO A 645 -7.73 39.33 -15.68
C PRO A 645 -7.50 39.11 -17.18
N LYS A 646 -8.56 38.74 -17.91
CA LYS A 646 -8.52 38.39 -19.34
C LYS A 646 -7.76 39.46 -20.11
N ALA A 647 -6.46 39.24 -20.33
CA ALA A 647 -5.71 39.92 -21.35
C ALA A 647 -6.21 39.37 -22.70
N ASN A 648 -6.49 40.29 -23.61
CA ASN A 648 -7.08 40.12 -24.94
C ASN A 648 -6.88 38.73 -25.58
N ALA A 649 -7.99 38.19 -26.09
CA ALA A 649 -8.13 36.87 -26.71
C ALA A 649 -7.40 36.70 -28.07
N SER A 650 -6.21 37.27 -28.24
CA SER A 650 -5.48 37.26 -29.52
C SER A 650 -3.98 36.96 -29.42
N SER A 651 -3.45 36.58 -28.24
CA SER A 651 -2.08 36.09 -28.12
C SER A 651 -2.08 34.64 -27.66
N ALA A 652 -1.44 33.75 -28.42
CA ALA A 652 -1.24 32.37 -28.03
C ALA A 652 -0.72 32.27 -26.58
N ASN A 653 -1.17 31.26 -25.81
CA ASN A 653 -0.79 31.07 -24.41
C ASN A 653 0.68 30.61 -24.28
N SER A 654 1.62 31.51 -24.53
CA SER A 654 3.06 31.27 -24.32
C SER A 654 3.32 31.01 -22.83
N ILE A 655 3.93 29.87 -22.50
CA ILE A 655 4.23 29.48 -21.12
C ILE A 655 5.65 29.90 -20.77
N THR A 656 5.83 30.63 -19.68
CA THR A 656 7.16 30.85 -19.08
C THR A 656 7.63 29.58 -18.37
N LEU A 657 8.82 29.09 -18.73
CA LEU A 657 9.42 27.92 -18.10
C LEU A 657 9.76 28.19 -16.62
N ASN A 658 9.51 27.20 -15.77
CA ASN A 658 9.91 27.26 -14.36
C ASN A 658 11.42 27.00 -14.18
N PRO A 659 12.02 27.30 -13.01
CA PRO A 659 13.47 27.22 -12.83
C PRO A 659 14.07 25.84 -13.13
N THR A 660 13.39 24.75 -12.77
CA THR A 660 13.84 23.39 -13.11
C THR A 660 13.73 23.11 -14.60
N GLN A 661 12.65 23.55 -15.27
CA GLN A 661 12.50 23.39 -16.72
C GLN A 661 13.62 24.09 -17.48
N THR A 662 13.91 25.34 -17.11
CA THR A 662 15.02 26.12 -17.67
C THR A 662 16.36 25.43 -17.41
N PHE A 663 16.59 24.95 -16.18
CA PHE A 663 17.81 24.21 -15.83
C PHE A 663 18.00 22.97 -16.70
N ILE A 664 16.97 22.15 -16.89
CA ILE A 664 17.08 20.90 -17.67
C ILE A 664 17.31 21.19 -19.14
N ALA A 665 16.68 22.21 -19.71
CA ALA A 665 16.90 22.63 -21.09
C ALA A 665 18.34 23.12 -21.36
N ASP A 666 19.00 23.71 -20.35
CA ASP A 666 20.39 24.17 -20.43
C ASP A 666 21.42 23.08 -20.06
N TYR A 667 21.10 22.21 -19.09
CA TYR A 667 21.99 21.17 -18.58
C TYR A 667 22.07 19.95 -19.52
N PHE A 668 20.93 19.51 -20.04
CA PHE A 668 20.85 18.33 -20.90
C PHE A 668 20.77 18.75 -22.37
N THR A 669 21.93 18.94 -22.98
CA THR A 669 22.10 19.37 -24.39
C THR A 669 22.84 18.30 -25.21
N PRO A 670 22.92 18.44 -26.55
CA PRO A 670 23.75 17.59 -27.38
C PRO A 670 25.20 17.45 -26.89
N ALA A 671 25.79 18.54 -26.39
CA ALA A 671 27.17 18.59 -25.87
C ALA A 671 27.37 17.91 -24.50
N SER A 672 26.29 17.54 -23.79
CA SER A 672 26.41 16.88 -22.47
C SER A 672 27.17 15.53 -22.56
N PRO A 673 28.06 15.19 -21.61
CA PRO A 673 28.70 13.88 -21.52
C PRO A 673 27.72 12.79 -21.10
N TYR A 674 26.58 13.18 -20.55
CA TYR A 674 25.53 12.25 -20.15
C TYR A 674 24.72 11.84 -21.39
N LYS A 675 24.54 10.52 -21.55
CA LYS A 675 23.69 9.94 -22.60
C LYS A 675 22.22 9.93 -22.24
N GLY A 676 21.88 10.16 -20.98
CA GLY A 676 20.50 10.40 -20.61
C GLY A 676 20.30 11.12 -19.31
N ILE A 677 19.03 11.42 -19.03
CA ILE A 677 18.57 12.02 -17.78
C ILE A 677 17.20 11.43 -17.41
N LEU A 678 17.03 11.09 -16.15
CA LEU A 678 15.77 10.70 -15.53
C LEU A 678 15.16 11.91 -14.83
N LEU A 679 14.03 12.39 -15.34
CA LEU A 679 13.18 13.38 -14.68
C LEU A 679 12.24 12.66 -13.73
N TRP A 680 12.69 12.48 -12.48
CA TRP A 680 11.86 12.00 -11.38
C TRP A 680 11.03 13.16 -10.84
N HIS A 681 10.05 13.58 -11.62
CA HIS A 681 9.23 14.75 -11.31
C HIS A 681 7.79 14.34 -11.02
N SER A 682 7.25 14.86 -9.90
CA SER A 682 5.84 14.65 -9.49
C SER A 682 4.84 15.05 -10.58
N VAL A 683 3.58 14.64 -10.42
CA VAL A 683 2.53 15.02 -11.38
C VAL A 683 2.27 16.53 -11.35
N GLY A 684 1.95 17.13 -12.50
CA GLY A 684 1.66 18.56 -12.59
C GLY A 684 2.88 19.51 -12.57
N THR A 685 4.10 18.98 -12.60
CA THR A 685 5.33 19.81 -12.70
C THR A 685 5.63 20.32 -14.12
N GLY A 686 4.85 19.90 -15.12
CA GLY A 686 5.08 20.25 -16.52
C GLY A 686 6.18 19.44 -17.20
N LYS A 687 6.30 18.13 -16.91
CA LYS A 687 7.28 17.22 -17.55
C LYS A 687 7.24 17.27 -19.09
N THR A 688 6.05 17.21 -19.69
CA THR A 688 5.88 17.30 -21.14
C THR A 688 6.44 18.60 -21.70
N CYS A 689 6.16 19.73 -21.04
CA CYS A 689 6.72 21.03 -21.35
C CYS A 689 8.25 21.04 -21.22
N THR A 690 8.83 20.40 -20.19
CA THR A 690 10.29 20.21 -20.07
C THR A 690 10.87 19.50 -21.28
N GLY A 691 10.29 18.37 -21.69
CA GLY A 691 10.77 17.60 -22.84
C GLY A 691 10.69 18.39 -24.16
N VAL A 692 9.59 19.12 -24.37
CA VAL A 692 9.41 19.97 -25.56
C VAL A 692 10.41 21.14 -25.57
N ALA A 693 10.61 21.79 -24.42
CA ALA A 693 11.56 22.88 -24.28
C ALA A 693 13.00 22.40 -24.51
N THR A 694 13.42 21.29 -23.90
CA THR A 694 14.76 20.74 -24.10
C THR A 694 15.00 20.31 -25.56
N ALA A 695 14.02 19.68 -26.22
CA ALA A 695 14.14 19.30 -27.62
C ALA A 695 14.32 20.51 -28.54
N SER A 696 13.47 21.52 -28.39
CA SER A 696 13.46 22.71 -29.27
C SER A 696 14.57 23.72 -28.95
N SER A 697 15.07 23.78 -27.72
CA SER A 697 16.09 24.76 -27.31
C SER A 697 17.45 24.52 -27.97
N SER A 698 17.85 23.25 -28.11
CA SER A 698 19.20 22.85 -28.52
C SER A 698 19.24 21.67 -29.50
N PHE A 699 18.57 20.55 -29.21
CA PHE A 699 18.65 19.32 -30.04
C PHE A 699 18.15 19.53 -31.46
N GLU A 700 16.99 20.17 -31.62
CA GLU A 700 16.41 20.49 -32.92
C GLU A 700 17.34 21.35 -33.78
N LYS A 701 18.01 22.33 -33.16
CA LYS A 701 18.95 23.25 -33.83
C LYS A 701 20.24 22.56 -34.29
N GLU A 702 20.64 21.51 -33.58
CA GLU A 702 21.82 20.68 -33.86
C GLU A 702 21.47 19.48 -34.79
N GLY A 703 20.27 19.50 -35.39
CA GLY A 703 19.84 18.51 -36.38
C GLY A 703 19.48 17.14 -35.80
N TYR A 704 19.19 17.04 -34.51
CA TYR A 704 18.77 15.77 -33.92
C TYR A 704 17.34 15.41 -34.35
N SER A 705 17.12 14.13 -34.66
CA SER A 705 15.76 13.60 -34.77
C SER A 705 15.11 13.52 -33.39
N ILE A 706 13.88 14.02 -33.25
CA ILE A 706 13.14 14.06 -31.98
C ILE A 706 12.08 12.96 -31.99
N LEU A 707 12.28 11.95 -31.14
CA LEU A 707 11.44 10.77 -31.05
C LEU A 707 10.70 10.75 -29.70
N TRP A 708 9.38 10.92 -29.72
CA TRP A 708 8.56 10.90 -28.51
C TRP A 708 7.84 9.56 -28.33
N VAL A 709 8.10 8.88 -27.22
CA VAL A 709 7.50 7.60 -26.85
C VAL A 709 6.61 7.79 -25.62
N THR A 710 5.32 7.50 -25.74
CA THR A 710 4.33 7.62 -24.66
C THR A 710 3.19 6.62 -24.82
N ARG A 711 2.18 6.63 -23.95
CA ARG A 711 0.99 5.80 -24.12
C ARG A 711 0.16 6.27 -25.30
N THR A 712 -0.55 5.34 -25.96
CA THR A 712 -1.46 5.66 -27.07
C THR A 712 -2.46 6.76 -26.71
N THR A 713 -2.96 6.76 -25.48
CA THR A 713 -3.93 7.73 -24.96
C THR A 713 -3.35 9.11 -24.66
N LEU A 714 -2.02 9.26 -24.60
CA LEU A 714 -1.32 10.49 -24.21
C LEU A 714 -0.61 11.18 -25.40
N LYS A 715 -0.66 10.61 -26.61
CA LYS A 715 -0.03 11.20 -27.80
C LYS A 715 -0.52 12.61 -28.10
N GLY A 716 -1.82 12.87 -27.88
CA GLY A 716 -2.42 14.19 -28.09
C GLY A 716 -1.86 15.27 -27.15
N ASP A 717 -1.41 14.89 -25.95
CA ASP A 717 -0.89 15.84 -24.96
C ASP A 717 0.44 16.45 -25.40
N VAL A 718 1.23 15.73 -26.21
CA VAL A 718 2.47 16.25 -26.80
C VAL A 718 2.16 17.43 -27.71
N TRP A 719 1.21 17.26 -28.64
CA TRP A 719 0.79 18.32 -29.56
C TRP A 719 0.17 19.51 -28.84
N LYS A 720 -0.60 19.25 -27.78
CA LYS A 720 -1.14 20.30 -26.91
C LYS A 720 -0.04 21.17 -26.30
N ASN A 721 1.07 20.57 -25.81
CA ASN A 721 2.20 21.33 -25.22
C ASN A 721 3.10 22.00 -26.28
N ILE A 722 2.97 21.63 -27.56
CA ILE A 722 3.67 22.30 -28.65
C ILE A 722 2.86 23.50 -29.16
N PHE A 723 1.54 23.33 -29.38
CA PHE A 723 0.72 24.30 -30.11
C PHE A 723 -0.31 25.08 -29.28
N ASP A 724 -0.79 24.53 -28.15
CA ASP A 724 -1.83 25.20 -27.34
C ASP A 724 -1.24 25.80 -26.05
N GLN A 725 -0.36 25.05 -25.38
CA GLN A 725 0.39 25.39 -24.19
C GLN A 725 1.85 25.55 -24.58
N ILE A 726 2.14 26.53 -25.45
CA ILE A 726 3.33 26.58 -26.29
C ILE A 726 4.60 26.65 -25.43
N CYS A 727 5.24 25.48 -25.26
CA CYS A 727 6.54 25.31 -24.60
C CYS A 727 7.70 25.16 -25.60
N HIS A 728 7.38 25.14 -26.89
CA HIS A 728 8.35 24.99 -27.97
C HIS A 728 9.08 26.32 -28.20
N VAL A 729 10.35 26.41 -27.79
CA VAL A 729 11.09 27.68 -27.69
C VAL A 729 11.15 28.42 -29.03
N ILE A 730 11.40 27.68 -30.12
CA ILE A 730 11.47 28.28 -31.48
C ILE A 730 10.11 28.84 -31.91
N LEU A 731 9.00 28.13 -31.64
CA LEU A 731 7.67 28.58 -32.01
C LEU A 731 7.23 29.79 -31.17
N VAL A 732 7.60 29.83 -29.88
CA VAL A 732 7.39 31.02 -29.03
C VAL A 732 8.08 32.23 -29.65
N ASP A 733 9.33 32.09 -30.08
CA ASP A 733 10.07 33.18 -30.73
C ASP A 733 9.43 33.63 -32.06
N GLU A 734 8.90 32.70 -32.87
CA GLU A 734 8.21 33.02 -34.12
C GLU A 734 6.86 33.69 -33.91
N ILE A 735 6.08 33.25 -32.91
CA ILE A 735 4.81 33.88 -32.54
C ILE A 735 5.04 35.28 -31.99
N ASN A 736 6.07 35.47 -31.17
CA ASN A 736 6.49 36.79 -30.70
C ASN A 736 6.91 37.72 -31.85
N LYS A 737 7.32 37.15 -33.01
CA LYS A 737 7.62 37.87 -34.26
C LYS A 737 6.39 38.04 -35.17
N GLY A 738 5.21 37.58 -34.76
CA GLY A 738 3.94 37.76 -35.47
C GLY A 738 3.38 36.52 -36.19
N LEU A 739 3.93 35.33 -35.98
CA LEU A 739 3.36 34.10 -36.54
C LEU A 739 1.95 33.81 -35.97
N LEU A 740 0.98 33.57 -36.86
CA LEU A 740 -0.36 33.11 -36.51
C LEU A 740 -0.49 31.61 -36.80
N LEU A 741 -0.80 30.82 -35.77
CA LEU A 741 -0.99 29.38 -35.92
C LEU A 741 -2.38 29.07 -36.51
N PRO A 742 -2.47 28.21 -37.55
CA PRO A 742 -3.76 27.77 -38.11
C PRO A 742 -4.63 27.02 -37.08
N GLU A 743 -5.95 26.92 -37.29
CA GLU A 743 -6.81 26.13 -36.40
C GLU A 743 -6.58 24.61 -36.54
N ASN A 744 -6.33 24.13 -37.75
CA ASN A 744 -6.18 22.69 -38.03
C ASN A 744 -4.79 22.17 -37.60
N LEU A 745 -4.77 21.04 -36.88
CA LEU A 745 -3.55 20.41 -36.40
C LEU A 745 -2.56 20.03 -37.52
N SER A 746 -3.04 19.57 -38.68
CA SER A 746 -2.17 19.17 -39.79
C SER A 746 -1.39 20.35 -40.37
N ASP A 747 -2.01 21.53 -40.40
CA ASP A 747 -1.36 22.76 -40.87
C ASP A 747 -0.42 23.33 -39.81
N ARG A 748 -0.80 23.27 -38.53
CA ARG A 748 0.10 23.62 -37.41
C ARG A 748 1.41 22.83 -37.46
N LYS A 749 1.34 21.52 -37.77
CA LYS A 749 2.50 20.64 -37.89
C LYS A 749 3.49 21.05 -38.99
N ARG A 750 3.06 21.80 -40.02
CA ARG A 750 3.96 22.30 -41.07
C ARG A 750 4.94 23.36 -40.58
N HIS A 751 4.66 23.99 -39.44
CA HIS A 751 5.56 24.94 -38.78
C HIS A 751 6.63 24.27 -37.91
N LEU A 752 6.59 22.94 -37.75
CA LEU A 752 7.67 22.21 -37.09
C LEU A 752 8.74 21.83 -38.09
N SER A 753 9.99 21.82 -37.64
CA SER A 753 11.08 21.29 -38.44
C SER A 753 10.89 19.80 -38.72
N LYS A 754 11.54 19.30 -39.77
CA LYS A 754 11.56 17.87 -40.09
C LYS A 754 12.13 17.02 -38.96
N SER A 755 12.86 17.60 -38.01
CA SER A 755 13.41 16.92 -36.83
C SER A 755 12.33 16.25 -35.98
N TRP A 756 11.12 16.83 -35.90
CA TRP A 756 10.02 16.28 -35.11
C TRP A 756 9.31 15.12 -35.82
N LEU A 757 9.28 13.96 -35.17
CA LEU A 757 8.56 12.77 -35.62
C LEU A 757 7.21 12.62 -34.90
N GLU A 758 6.28 11.87 -35.49
CA GLU A 758 5.00 11.58 -34.86
C GLU A 758 5.17 10.79 -33.54
N PRO A 759 4.53 11.21 -32.43
CA PRO A 759 4.57 10.47 -31.18
C PRO A 759 4.08 9.03 -31.34
N MET A 760 4.82 8.10 -30.73
CA MET A 760 4.58 6.66 -30.86
C MET A 760 4.33 5.97 -29.53
N SER A 761 3.69 4.80 -29.58
CA SER A 761 3.54 3.93 -28.41
C SER A 761 4.81 3.13 -28.12
N TYR A 762 4.98 2.63 -26.89
CA TYR A 762 6.12 1.76 -26.56
C TYR A 762 6.24 0.56 -27.50
N LYS A 763 5.12 -0.09 -27.85
CA LYS A 763 5.10 -1.18 -28.82
C LYS A 763 5.48 -0.71 -30.23
N GLN A 764 5.03 0.47 -30.66
CA GLN A 764 5.44 1.02 -31.95
C GLN A 764 6.94 1.33 -31.97
N PHE A 765 7.50 1.80 -30.85
CA PHE A 765 8.93 2.00 -30.71
C PHE A 765 9.68 0.67 -30.81
N SER A 766 9.22 -0.41 -30.17
CA SER A 766 9.83 -1.73 -30.38
C SER A 766 9.60 -2.32 -31.79
N ASN A 767 8.49 -1.98 -32.46
CA ASN A 767 8.16 -2.48 -33.79
C ASN A 767 8.86 -1.71 -34.92
N LEU A 768 9.18 -0.43 -34.69
CA LEU A 768 10.04 0.37 -35.57
C LEU A 768 11.34 -0.40 -35.84
N LEU A 769 11.79 -1.12 -34.83
CA LEU A 769 13.05 -1.85 -34.79
C LEU A 769 12.97 -3.23 -35.46
N ALA A 770 11.80 -3.60 -36.01
CA ALA A 770 11.58 -4.77 -36.86
C ALA A 770 11.28 -4.40 -38.33
N GLY A 771 11.46 -3.12 -38.72
CA GLY A 771 11.22 -2.64 -40.09
C GLY A 771 9.73 -2.54 -40.49
N LYS A 772 8.82 -2.41 -39.52
CA LYS A 772 7.36 -2.49 -39.75
C LYS A 772 6.63 -1.16 -39.57
N ASN A 773 7.31 -0.03 -39.71
CA ASN A 773 6.74 1.28 -39.41
C ASN A 773 7.33 2.37 -40.34
N ALA A 774 6.51 3.30 -40.83
CA ALA A 774 6.95 4.41 -41.67
C ALA A 774 8.06 5.27 -41.02
N ILE A 775 8.12 5.33 -39.69
CA ILE A 775 9.19 6.06 -38.98
C ILE A 775 10.54 5.34 -39.08
N TYR A 776 10.55 4.01 -39.28
CA TYR A 776 11.79 3.27 -39.55
C TYR A 776 12.42 3.76 -40.85
N ASP A 777 11.63 3.87 -41.92
CA ASP A 777 12.10 4.29 -43.24
C ASP A 777 12.66 5.73 -43.18
N ILE A 778 11.96 6.63 -42.47
CA ILE A 778 12.41 8.01 -42.24
C ILE A 778 13.75 8.05 -41.50
N LEU A 779 13.92 7.25 -40.43
CA LEU A 779 15.16 7.21 -39.68
C LEU A 779 16.29 6.55 -40.48
N LEU A 780 15.98 5.51 -41.26
CA LEU A 780 16.95 4.84 -42.12
C LEU A 780 17.48 5.78 -43.20
N GLU A 781 16.59 6.57 -43.83
CA GLU A 781 16.95 7.59 -44.81
C GLU A 781 17.82 8.69 -44.20
N ARG A 782 17.52 9.12 -42.96
CA ARG A 782 18.26 10.20 -42.27
C ARG A 782 19.60 9.76 -41.71
N ASN A 783 19.64 8.59 -41.08
CA ASN A 783 20.73 8.16 -40.21
C ASN A 783 21.57 7.02 -40.82
N GLY A 784 21.04 6.36 -41.85
CA GLY A 784 21.64 5.16 -42.43
C GLY A 784 21.41 3.89 -41.62
N SER A 785 21.84 2.75 -42.17
CA SER A 785 21.62 1.42 -41.58
C SER A 785 22.60 1.08 -40.45
N ARG A 786 23.71 1.81 -40.33
CA ARG A 786 24.78 1.53 -39.35
C ARG A 786 24.37 1.84 -37.91
N ASP A 787 23.71 2.98 -37.71
CA ASP A 787 23.08 3.35 -36.44
C ASP A 787 21.78 4.10 -36.72
N LEU A 788 20.67 3.37 -36.63
CA LEU A 788 19.33 3.94 -36.85
C LEU A 788 19.00 5.08 -35.88
N LEU A 789 19.65 5.14 -34.71
CA LEU A 789 19.41 6.16 -33.68
C LEU A 789 20.52 7.23 -33.64
N HIS A 790 21.36 7.31 -34.68
CA HIS A 790 22.35 8.36 -34.83
C HIS A 790 21.69 9.74 -34.67
N LYS A 791 22.30 10.64 -33.88
CA LYS A 791 21.79 11.97 -33.52
C LYS A 791 20.28 11.99 -33.26
N THR A 792 19.81 11.09 -32.41
CA THR A 792 18.37 11.01 -32.05
C THR A 792 18.16 11.30 -30.56
N LEU A 793 17.30 12.26 -30.24
CA LEU A 793 16.78 12.46 -28.88
C LEU A 793 15.52 11.63 -28.70
N ILE A 794 15.55 10.71 -27.76
CA ILE A 794 14.44 9.83 -27.42
C ILE A 794 13.85 10.31 -26.09
N ILE A 795 12.62 10.79 -26.13
CA ILE A 795 11.87 11.23 -24.95
C ILE A 795 10.86 10.14 -24.60
N ILE A 796 11.03 9.52 -23.44
CA ILE A 796 10.14 8.45 -22.94
C ILE A 796 9.33 8.99 -21.78
N ASP A 797 8.05 9.23 -22.02
CA ASP A 797 7.08 9.62 -21.00
C ASP A 797 6.49 8.38 -20.29
N GLU A 798 6.01 8.54 -19.06
CA GLU A 798 5.49 7.47 -18.20
C GLU A 798 6.36 6.21 -18.12
N ALA A 799 7.68 6.41 -18.05
CA ALA A 799 8.66 5.34 -18.27
C ALA A 799 8.63 4.18 -17.26
N HIS A 800 7.98 4.36 -16.11
CA HIS A 800 7.75 3.29 -15.15
C HIS A 800 6.94 2.12 -15.72
N LYS A 801 6.26 2.34 -16.86
CA LYS A 801 5.55 1.31 -17.60
C LYS A 801 6.46 0.34 -18.36
N LEU A 802 7.72 0.70 -18.62
CA LEU A 802 8.66 -0.15 -19.36
C LEU A 802 8.94 -1.47 -18.61
N TYR A 803 9.22 -1.38 -17.31
CA TYR A 803 9.61 -2.53 -16.48
C TYR A 803 8.55 -2.98 -15.48
N GLY A 804 7.50 -2.18 -15.23
CA GLY A 804 6.49 -2.46 -14.20
C GLY A 804 5.49 -3.58 -14.51
N GLY A 805 5.52 -4.23 -15.68
CA GLY A 805 4.66 -5.39 -16.01
C GLY A 805 3.15 -5.11 -16.20
N ASP A 806 2.67 -3.92 -15.83
CA ASP A 806 1.26 -3.50 -15.84
C ASP A 806 0.71 -3.10 -17.22
N LEU A 807 1.55 -3.06 -18.26
CA LEU A 807 1.10 -2.72 -19.61
C LEU A 807 0.19 -3.81 -20.19
N LYS A 808 -0.85 -3.40 -20.93
CA LYS A 808 -1.68 -4.33 -21.73
C LYS A 808 -0.78 -5.06 -22.73
N ALA A 809 -1.07 -6.32 -23.04
CA ALA A 809 -0.29 -7.10 -24.02
C ALA A 809 -0.16 -6.39 -25.38
N SER A 810 -1.15 -5.56 -25.76
CA SER A 810 -1.13 -4.73 -26.97
C SER A 810 -0.17 -3.53 -26.91
N GLU A 811 0.31 -3.14 -25.73
CA GLU A 811 1.18 -1.97 -25.50
C GLU A 811 2.59 -2.36 -25.02
N ARG A 812 2.81 -3.62 -24.65
CA ARG A 812 4.10 -4.09 -24.13
C ARG A 812 5.21 -4.00 -25.20
N PRO A 813 6.31 -3.28 -24.94
CA PRO A 813 7.47 -3.27 -25.81
C PRO A 813 8.29 -4.56 -25.69
N ASN A 814 9.09 -4.86 -26.70
CA ASN A 814 10.22 -5.76 -26.55
C ASN A 814 11.42 -4.99 -25.98
N MET A 815 11.73 -5.20 -24.69
CA MET A 815 12.78 -4.48 -23.98
C MET A 815 14.19 -4.87 -24.43
N GLU A 816 14.43 -6.13 -24.76
CA GLU A 816 15.74 -6.61 -25.22
C GLU A 816 16.15 -5.91 -26.52
N ILE A 817 15.22 -5.76 -27.46
CA ILE A 817 15.44 -5.03 -28.71
C ILE A 817 15.77 -3.55 -28.42
N MET A 818 15.01 -2.91 -27.52
CA MET A 818 15.22 -1.52 -27.15
C MET A 818 16.62 -1.29 -26.55
N GLU A 819 17.01 -2.12 -25.58
CA GLU A 819 18.31 -2.06 -24.90
C GLU A 819 19.47 -2.28 -25.89
N ASN A 820 19.33 -3.26 -26.79
CA ASN A 820 20.36 -3.56 -27.79
C ASN A 820 20.62 -2.40 -28.75
N LEU A 821 19.57 -1.68 -29.16
CA LEU A 821 19.72 -0.57 -30.11
C LEU A 821 20.27 0.70 -29.50
N ILE A 822 19.81 1.03 -28.29
CA ILE A 822 20.40 2.12 -27.51
C ILE A 822 21.89 1.83 -27.27
N SER A 823 22.21 0.60 -26.84
CA SER A 823 23.60 0.15 -26.66
C SER A 823 24.42 0.20 -27.95
N ASN A 824 23.84 -0.23 -29.08
CA ASN A 824 24.49 -0.16 -30.39
C ASN A 824 24.80 1.28 -30.77
N SER A 825 23.85 2.20 -30.61
CA SER A 825 24.06 3.62 -30.91
C SER A 825 25.20 4.19 -30.07
N TYR A 826 25.24 3.91 -28.76
CA TYR A 826 26.34 4.35 -27.90
C TYR A 826 27.71 3.82 -28.35
N LYS A 827 27.79 2.54 -28.74
CA LYS A 827 29.02 1.89 -29.20
C LYS A 827 29.49 2.43 -30.55
N VAL A 828 28.57 2.64 -31.48
CA VAL A 828 28.87 2.96 -32.88
C VAL A 828 29.06 4.46 -33.10
N SER A 829 28.16 5.29 -32.55
CA SER A 829 28.11 6.73 -32.84
C SER A 829 28.78 7.59 -31.76
N GLY A 830 29.25 7.00 -30.65
CA GLY A 830 30.07 7.69 -29.66
C GLY A 830 29.43 9.00 -29.17
N ALA A 831 30.04 10.15 -29.46
CA ALA A 831 29.49 11.47 -29.10
C ALA A 831 28.14 11.78 -29.77
N GLU A 832 27.95 11.36 -31.02
CA GLU A 832 26.76 11.57 -31.85
C GLU A 832 25.71 10.47 -31.71
N SER A 833 25.88 9.57 -30.74
CA SER A 833 24.87 8.57 -30.41
C SER A 833 23.58 9.18 -29.88
N CYS A 834 22.54 8.35 -29.83
CA CYS A 834 21.26 8.75 -29.27
C CYS A 834 21.40 9.27 -27.83
N LYS A 835 20.44 10.10 -27.44
CA LYS A 835 20.29 10.61 -26.08
C LYS A 835 18.90 10.32 -25.56
N LEU A 836 18.79 10.00 -24.27
CA LEU A 836 17.53 9.62 -23.65
C LEU A 836 17.09 10.62 -22.58
N MET A 837 15.86 11.10 -22.68
CA MET A 837 15.16 11.77 -21.59
C MET A 837 14.01 10.89 -21.12
N ILE A 838 14.12 10.38 -19.90
CA ILE A 838 13.11 9.50 -19.30
C ILE A 838 12.33 10.28 -18.25
N MET A 839 11.00 10.25 -18.32
CA MET A 839 10.14 11.06 -17.47
C MET A 839 9.13 10.20 -16.72
N THR A 840 9.05 10.37 -15.40
CA THR A 840 8.10 9.63 -14.56
C THR A 840 7.96 10.25 -13.17
N ALA A 841 6.76 10.17 -12.58
CA ALA A 841 6.53 10.55 -11.18
C ALA A 841 6.90 9.42 -10.19
N THR A 842 6.84 8.17 -10.65
CA THR A 842 7.05 6.96 -9.86
C THR A 842 7.97 6.02 -10.65
N PRO A 843 9.30 6.15 -10.59
CA PRO A 843 10.23 5.42 -11.46
C PRO A 843 10.23 3.90 -11.26
N PHE A 844 9.59 3.43 -10.19
CA PHE A 844 9.35 2.03 -9.92
C PHE A 844 7.93 1.85 -9.39
N THR A 845 7.33 0.72 -9.74
CA THR A 845 5.97 0.34 -9.33
C THR A 845 6.00 -0.90 -8.45
N ASN A 846 6.52 -2.02 -8.97
CA ASN A 846 6.50 -3.30 -8.27
C ASN A 846 7.82 -3.59 -7.55
N SER A 847 8.94 -3.20 -8.14
CA SER A 847 10.27 -3.40 -7.57
C SER A 847 11.11 -2.12 -7.66
N PRO A 848 11.78 -1.69 -6.57
CA PRO A 848 12.72 -0.56 -6.62
C PRO A 848 13.87 -0.77 -7.62
N LEU A 849 14.15 -2.02 -8.02
CA LEU A 849 15.17 -2.33 -9.02
C LEU A 849 14.80 -1.84 -10.43
N GLU A 850 13.52 -1.53 -10.69
CA GLU A 850 13.06 -0.90 -11.93
C GLU A 850 13.70 0.48 -12.13
N LEU A 851 14.00 1.23 -11.05
CA LEU A 851 14.76 2.48 -11.13
C LEU A 851 16.11 2.26 -11.81
N PHE A 852 16.81 1.22 -11.35
CA PHE A 852 18.15 0.90 -11.83
C PHE A 852 18.11 0.37 -13.26
N ALA A 853 17.09 -0.42 -13.61
CA ALA A 853 16.84 -0.82 -14.99
C ALA A 853 16.69 0.40 -15.92
N LEU A 854 15.91 1.41 -15.51
CA LEU A 854 15.77 2.66 -16.26
C LEU A 854 17.09 3.43 -16.37
N THR A 855 17.83 3.59 -15.27
CA THR A 855 19.10 4.36 -15.31
C THR A 855 20.20 3.64 -16.07
N ASN A 856 20.20 2.30 -16.09
CA ASN A 856 21.16 1.50 -16.85
C ASN A 856 21.03 1.73 -18.37
N LEU A 857 19.87 2.21 -18.86
CA LEU A 857 19.70 2.62 -20.27
C LEU A 857 20.60 3.81 -20.64
N PHE A 858 21.08 4.59 -19.68
CA PHE A 858 21.96 5.74 -19.91
C PHE A 858 23.45 5.37 -19.87
N MET A 859 23.77 4.21 -19.29
CA MET A 859 25.15 3.85 -18.94
C MET A 859 25.83 3.15 -20.11
N THR A 860 26.96 3.70 -20.54
CA THR A 860 27.70 3.19 -21.70
C THR A 860 28.64 2.03 -21.33
N ASN A 861 29.07 1.95 -20.07
CA ASN A 861 30.02 0.96 -19.58
C ASN A 861 29.33 -0.02 -18.63
N GLU A 862 29.62 -1.32 -18.76
CA GLU A 862 29.04 -2.36 -17.90
C GLU A 862 29.42 -2.17 -16.42
N SER A 863 30.63 -1.68 -16.12
CA SER A 863 31.08 -1.41 -14.74
C SER A 863 30.27 -0.31 -14.04
N GLU A 864 29.62 0.57 -14.81
CA GLU A 864 28.79 1.64 -14.26
C GLU A 864 27.38 1.14 -13.92
N LYS A 865 26.89 0.10 -14.61
CA LYS A 865 25.55 -0.45 -14.39
C LYS A 865 25.35 -0.90 -12.94
N ILE A 866 24.14 -0.69 -12.46
CA ILE A 866 23.69 -1.15 -11.15
C ILE A 866 22.95 -2.48 -11.36
N THR A 867 23.29 -3.51 -10.60
CA THR A 867 22.63 -4.81 -10.76
C THR A 867 21.13 -4.71 -10.51
N THR A 868 20.36 -5.32 -11.42
CA THR A 868 18.90 -5.50 -11.29
C THR A 868 18.56 -6.89 -10.77
N ASN A 869 19.57 -7.73 -10.48
CA ASN A 869 19.39 -8.98 -9.78
C ASN A 869 19.24 -8.69 -8.28
N LYS A 870 18.12 -9.12 -7.73
CA LYS A 870 17.75 -8.86 -6.33
C LYS A 870 18.76 -9.38 -5.31
N GLU A 871 19.25 -10.60 -5.47
CA GLU A 871 20.16 -11.21 -4.47
C GLU A 871 21.56 -10.61 -4.57
N GLU A 872 22.00 -10.31 -5.79
CA GLU A 872 23.25 -9.56 -6.01
C GLU A 872 23.16 -8.14 -5.44
N PHE A 873 22.03 -7.45 -5.64
CA PHE A 873 21.81 -6.12 -5.10
C PHE A 873 21.88 -6.11 -3.57
N LYS A 874 21.19 -7.05 -2.92
CA LYS A 874 21.23 -7.19 -1.45
C LYS A 874 22.65 -7.39 -0.96
N LYS A 875 23.42 -8.27 -1.60
CA LYS A 875 24.81 -8.56 -1.23
C LYS A 875 25.73 -7.34 -1.40
N GLN A 876 25.53 -6.55 -2.45
CA GLN A 876 26.43 -5.43 -2.79
C GLN A 876 26.08 -4.13 -2.03
N TYR A 877 24.79 -3.85 -1.81
CA TYR A 877 24.35 -2.51 -1.38
C TYR A 877 23.59 -2.49 -0.05
N MET A 878 23.22 -3.63 0.53
CA MET A 878 22.35 -3.70 1.70
C MET A 878 23.01 -4.40 2.89
N THR A 879 22.58 -4.06 4.10
CA THR A 879 22.97 -4.75 5.33
C THR A 879 22.09 -5.98 5.59
N SER A 880 22.45 -6.79 6.59
CA SER A 880 21.63 -7.93 7.04
C SER A 880 20.26 -7.51 7.60
N GLN A 881 20.09 -6.24 7.98
CA GLN A 881 18.81 -5.65 8.41
C GLN A 881 17.98 -5.08 7.25
N ASN A 882 18.33 -5.40 6.00
CA ASN A 882 17.61 -4.96 4.79
C ASN A 882 17.54 -3.42 4.59
N ILE A 883 18.52 -2.69 5.12
CA ILE A 883 18.73 -1.25 4.85
C ILE A 883 19.94 -1.04 3.95
N LEU A 884 20.03 0.10 3.26
CA LEU A 884 21.21 0.46 2.48
C LEU A 884 22.42 0.61 3.41
N SER A 885 23.54 -0.01 3.05
CA SER A 885 24.80 0.21 3.76
C SER A 885 25.38 1.57 3.40
N GLU A 886 26.22 2.13 4.27
CA GLU A 886 26.93 3.39 4.01
C GLU A 886 27.78 3.30 2.73
N THR A 887 28.55 2.24 2.59
CA THR A 887 29.35 1.96 1.38
C THR A 887 28.47 1.81 0.14
N GLY A 888 27.35 1.07 0.26
CA GLY A 888 26.38 0.89 -0.81
C GLY A 888 25.78 2.22 -1.28
N LEU A 889 25.42 3.10 -0.35
CA LEU A 889 24.90 4.43 -0.65
C LEU A 889 25.94 5.31 -1.38
N LYS A 890 27.20 5.33 -0.93
CA LYS A 890 28.29 6.07 -1.59
C LYS A 890 28.49 5.61 -3.04
N VAL A 891 28.50 4.30 -3.27
CA VAL A 891 28.64 3.72 -4.62
C VAL A 891 27.44 4.08 -5.50
N LEU A 892 26.21 3.96 -4.98
CA LEU A 892 25.00 4.35 -5.71
C LEU A 892 25.01 5.84 -6.07
N ALA A 893 25.36 6.72 -5.13
CA ALA A 893 25.41 8.16 -5.36
C ALA A 893 26.39 8.53 -6.48
N ASN A 894 27.57 7.90 -6.50
CA ASN A 894 28.55 8.12 -7.58
C ASN A 894 28.07 7.57 -8.93
N LYS A 895 27.45 6.38 -8.96
CA LYS A 895 26.92 5.78 -10.20
C LYS A 895 25.77 6.62 -10.79
N LEU A 896 24.92 7.20 -9.94
CA LEU A 896 23.75 8.00 -10.32
C LEU A 896 24.05 9.50 -10.52
N SER A 897 25.27 9.93 -10.23
CA SER A 897 25.71 11.34 -10.35
C SER A 897 25.42 11.90 -11.74
N GLY A 898 24.67 13.02 -11.78
CA GLY A 898 24.33 13.73 -13.01
C GLY A 898 23.16 13.16 -13.82
N TYR A 899 22.62 11.99 -13.46
CA TYR A 899 21.56 11.32 -14.21
C TYR A 899 20.13 11.58 -13.71
N ILE A 900 19.94 11.96 -12.45
CA ILE A 900 18.61 12.13 -11.87
C ILE A 900 18.37 13.62 -11.63
N SER A 901 17.28 14.16 -12.18
CA SER A 901 16.69 15.41 -11.73
C SER A 901 15.41 15.12 -10.95
N TYR A 902 15.26 15.76 -9.80
CA TYR A 902 14.13 15.52 -8.90
C TYR A 902 13.35 16.80 -8.66
N LEU A 903 12.05 16.74 -8.89
CA LEU A 903 11.15 17.86 -8.61
C LEU A 903 9.83 17.34 -8.07
N ASN A 904 9.62 17.53 -6.77
CA ASN A 904 8.33 17.31 -6.14
C ASN A 904 7.63 18.65 -5.83
N ARG A 905 6.51 18.90 -6.50
CA ARG A 905 5.63 20.06 -6.26
C ARG A 905 4.34 19.67 -5.54
N GLU A 906 4.14 18.40 -5.19
CA GLU A 906 2.97 17.97 -4.40
C GLU A 906 2.92 18.69 -3.04
N LYS A 907 4.10 19.02 -2.49
CA LYS A 907 4.27 19.86 -1.30
C LYS A 907 4.26 21.38 -1.61
N ASP A 908 3.78 21.82 -2.77
CA ASP A 908 3.61 23.25 -3.05
C ASP A 908 2.15 23.66 -2.72
N PRO A 909 1.89 24.23 -1.54
CA PRO A 909 0.55 24.55 -1.07
C PRO A 909 -0.10 25.68 -1.89
N THR A 910 0.67 26.40 -2.72
CA THR A 910 0.18 27.55 -3.51
C THR A 910 -0.63 27.15 -4.73
N GLN A 911 -0.39 25.93 -5.23
CA GLN A 911 -1.01 25.39 -6.44
C GLN A 911 -1.53 23.96 -6.28
N PHE A 912 -1.11 23.23 -5.26
CA PHE A 912 -1.52 21.85 -5.04
C PHE A 912 -2.16 21.67 -3.67
N ALA A 913 -3.16 20.80 -3.62
CA ALA A 913 -3.72 20.36 -2.35
C ALA A 913 -2.70 19.57 -1.54
N GLN A 914 -2.74 19.74 -0.22
CA GLN A 914 -1.83 19.15 0.75
C GLN A 914 -2.47 17.92 1.41
N PRO A 915 -2.07 16.69 1.05
CA PRO A 915 -2.63 15.47 1.61
C PRO A 915 -2.31 15.32 3.09
N ILE A 916 -3.34 15.10 3.90
CA ILE A 916 -3.24 14.76 5.31
C ILE A 916 -3.67 13.30 5.46
N MET A 917 -2.71 12.43 5.71
CA MET A 917 -2.95 10.98 5.80
C MET A 917 -3.54 10.63 7.18
N ILE A 918 -4.72 10.04 7.17
CA ILE A 918 -5.49 9.66 8.37
C ILE A 918 -5.72 8.15 8.34
N ASN A 919 -4.99 7.44 9.18
CA ASN A 919 -5.13 5.99 9.32
C ASN A 919 -6.34 5.67 10.23
N VAL A 920 -7.29 4.91 9.71
CA VAL A 920 -8.51 4.50 10.42
C VAL A 920 -8.42 3.00 10.71
N PRO A 921 -8.07 2.58 11.95
CA PRO A 921 -8.13 1.19 12.37
C PRO A 921 -9.59 0.75 12.57
N ILE A 922 -9.90 -0.46 12.13
CA ILE A 922 -11.20 -1.12 12.34
C ILE A 922 -10.96 -2.54 12.83
N LEU A 923 -11.53 -2.90 13.98
CA LEU A 923 -11.49 -4.27 14.47
C LEU A 923 -12.25 -5.22 13.53
N MET A 924 -11.61 -6.30 13.09
CA MET A 924 -12.30 -7.30 12.27
C MET A 924 -13.41 -8.02 13.06
N SER A 925 -14.47 -8.44 12.35
CA SER A 925 -15.54 -9.21 12.97
C SER A 925 -15.05 -10.63 13.31
N HIS A 926 -15.25 -11.03 14.56
CA HIS A 926 -14.64 -12.22 15.16
C HIS A 926 -15.60 -12.90 16.14
N VAL A 927 -15.31 -14.16 16.47
CA VAL A 927 -16.12 -14.91 17.43
C VAL A 927 -15.67 -14.51 18.83
N GLU A 928 -16.41 -13.70 19.57
CA GLU A 928 -15.85 -13.08 20.78
C GLU A 928 -15.60 -14.08 21.94
N ASN A 929 -16.33 -15.20 21.99
CA ASN A 929 -16.26 -16.22 23.06
C ASN A 929 -15.32 -17.40 22.71
N GLU A 930 -14.36 -17.71 23.58
CA GLU A 930 -13.39 -18.82 23.40
C GLU A 930 -14.03 -20.21 23.31
N ASP A 931 -14.96 -20.55 24.20
CA ASP A 931 -15.61 -21.87 24.21
C ASP A 931 -16.46 -22.05 22.94
N LEU A 932 -17.07 -20.97 22.46
CA LEU A 932 -17.80 -20.95 21.18
C LEU A 932 -16.86 -21.13 19.98
N ARG A 933 -15.65 -20.54 19.99
CA ARG A 933 -14.63 -20.78 18.96
C ARG A 933 -14.23 -22.24 18.90
N ASP A 934 -13.92 -22.82 20.06
CA ASP A 934 -13.52 -24.23 20.15
C ASP A 934 -14.63 -25.15 19.62
N ALA A 935 -15.88 -24.87 19.97
CA ALA A 935 -17.04 -25.60 19.45
C ALA A 935 -17.19 -25.45 17.92
N VAL A 936 -16.95 -24.25 17.37
CA VAL A 936 -17.05 -23.98 15.93
C VAL A 936 -15.91 -24.65 15.14
N TYR A 937 -14.67 -24.57 15.62
CA TYR A 937 -13.48 -24.91 14.84
C TYR A 937 -12.86 -26.28 15.15
N LEU A 938 -13.00 -26.78 16.38
CA LEU A 938 -12.43 -28.08 16.78
C LEU A 938 -13.46 -29.20 16.77
N ASN A 939 -14.75 -28.89 16.54
CA ASN A 939 -15.85 -29.84 16.74
C ASN A 939 -15.71 -30.59 18.08
N ALA A 940 -15.28 -29.90 19.14
CA ALA A 940 -15.06 -30.52 20.45
C ALA A 940 -16.29 -31.36 20.82
N ASN A 941 -16.10 -32.64 21.15
CA ASN A 941 -17.17 -33.63 21.28
C ASN A 941 -18.16 -33.21 22.36
N LEU A 942 -19.18 -32.45 21.94
CA LEU A 942 -20.28 -31.94 22.76
C LEU A 942 -21.10 -33.04 23.44
N ASN A 943 -20.84 -34.33 23.13
CA ASN A 943 -21.61 -35.48 23.61
C ASN A 943 -20.92 -36.27 24.75
N SER A 944 -19.66 -35.98 25.14
CA SER A 944 -18.97 -36.80 26.16
C SER A 944 -19.48 -36.57 27.59
N ILE A 945 -19.82 -35.32 27.94
CA ILE A 945 -20.26 -34.94 29.29
C ILE A 945 -21.60 -35.61 29.66
N GLU A 946 -22.51 -35.74 28.70
CA GLU A 946 -23.81 -36.40 28.93
C GLU A 946 -23.64 -37.90 29.26
N LYS A 947 -22.66 -38.54 28.63
CA LYS A 947 -22.33 -39.95 28.82
C LYS A 947 -21.67 -40.21 30.18
N ASP A 948 -20.74 -39.35 30.59
CA ASP A 948 -20.04 -39.48 31.89
C ASP A 948 -21.03 -39.33 33.07
N ILE A 949 -22.02 -38.42 32.96
CA ILE A 949 -23.07 -38.25 33.97
C ILE A 949 -24.01 -39.47 34.01
N GLU A 950 -24.31 -40.09 32.86
CA GLU A 950 -25.11 -41.31 32.80
C GLU A 950 -24.41 -42.50 33.49
N GLU A 951 -23.11 -42.69 33.23
CA GLU A 951 -22.31 -43.74 33.87
C GLU A 951 -22.27 -43.57 35.40
N LEU A 952 -22.15 -42.33 35.89
CA LEU A 952 -22.22 -42.02 37.33
C LEU A 952 -23.59 -42.35 37.94
N ILE A 953 -24.69 -41.98 37.28
CA ILE A 953 -26.06 -42.31 37.75
C ILE A 953 -26.28 -43.82 37.80
N VAL A 954 -25.78 -44.56 36.81
CA VAL A 954 -25.86 -46.04 36.78
C VAL A 954 -25.09 -46.63 37.95
N SER A 955 -23.89 -46.12 38.24
CA SER A 955 -23.08 -46.59 39.38
C SER A 955 -23.77 -46.36 40.74
N LEU A 956 -24.43 -45.20 40.93
CA LEU A 956 -25.15 -44.90 42.18
C LEU A 956 -26.41 -45.76 42.35
N ARG A 957 -27.11 -46.08 41.25
CA ARG A 957 -28.24 -47.02 41.27
C ARG A 957 -27.81 -48.43 41.68
N ALA A 958 -26.62 -48.86 41.25
CA ALA A 958 -26.06 -50.15 41.67
C ALA A 958 -25.77 -50.17 43.18
N LYS A 959 -25.17 -49.10 43.73
CA LYS A 959 -24.93 -48.97 45.18
C LYS A 959 -26.22 -48.94 45.99
N ILE A 960 -27.25 -48.22 45.54
CA ILE A 960 -28.58 -48.23 46.18
C ILE A 960 -29.18 -49.64 46.19
N LYS A 961 -28.97 -50.42 45.13
CA LYS A 961 -29.47 -51.80 45.04
C LYS A 961 -28.77 -52.72 46.05
N GLU A 962 -27.47 -52.53 46.25
CA GLU A 962 -26.67 -53.25 47.25
C GLU A 962 -27.09 -52.89 48.68
N GLU A 963 -27.18 -51.60 49.00
CA GLU A 963 -27.65 -51.12 50.31
C GLU A 963 -29.10 -51.56 50.63
N LYS A 964 -29.99 -51.59 49.62
CA LYS A 964 -31.36 -52.13 49.78
C LYS A 964 -31.37 -53.64 49.99
N ALA A 965 -30.38 -54.36 49.47
CA ALA A 965 -30.23 -55.79 49.73
C ALA A 965 -29.70 -56.04 51.16
N ASP A 966 -28.73 -55.23 51.62
CA ASP A 966 -28.21 -55.29 52.99
C ASP A 966 -29.27 -54.90 54.04
N TYR A 967 -30.05 -53.84 53.76
CA TYR A 967 -31.21 -53.49 54.58
C TYR A 967 -32.20 -54.66 54.70
N LYS A 968 -32.47 -55.37 53.59
CA LYS A 968 -33.38 -56.52 53.58
C LYS A 968 -32.81 -57.73 54.30
N SER A 969 -31.53 -58.05 54.13
CA SER A 969 -30.88 -59.19 54.79
C SER A 969 -30.81 -58.98 56.30
N LYS A 970 -30.47 -57.77 56.76
CA LYS A 970 -30.42 -57.42 58.20
C LYS A 970 -31.80 -57.34 58.85
N LYS A 971 -32.84 -56.99 58.09
CA LYS A 971 -34.24 -56.94 58.58
C LYS A 971 -34.93 -58.32 58.59
N LEU A 972 -34.50 -59.25 57.74
CA LEU A 972 -35.13 -60.57 57.56
C LEU A 972 -35.27 -61.42 58.84
N PRO A 973 -34.28 -61.45 59.77
CA PRO A 973 -34.34 -62.27 61.00
C PRO A 973 -35.40 -61.80 62.01
N PHE A 974 -35.91 -60.57 61.86
CA PHE A 974 -36.78 -59.91 62.84
C PHE A 974 -38.20 -59.67 62.33
N LYS A 975 -38.63 -60.42 61.30
CA LYS A 975 -39.92 -60.22 60.62
C LYS A 975 -41.17 -60.27 61.54
N ASN A 976 -41.07 -60.84 62.73
CA ASN A 976 -42.14 -60.93 63.75
C ASN A 976 -41.59 -60.86 65.21
N LYS A 977 -40.49 -60.12 65.45
CA LYS A 977 -39.89 -59.91 66.79
C LYS A 977 -39.47 -58.44 66.97
N GLU A 978 -39.42 -57.95 68.22
CA GLU A 978 -38.87 -56.61 68.52
C GLU A 978 -37.40 -56.53 68.08
N ILE A 979 -37.06 -55.46 67.36
CA ILE A 979 -35.71 -55.24 66.81
C ILE A 979 -34.86 -54.57 67.89
N PRO A 980 -33.69 -55.11 68.26
CA PRO A 980 -32.78 -54.47 69.21
C PRO A 980 -32.36 -53.06 68.76
N GLN A 981 -32.20 -52.13 69.71
CA GLN A 981 -31.88 -50.73 69.42
C GLN A 981 -30.63 -50.56 68.55
N HIS A 982 -29.56 -51.33 68.81
CA HIS A 982 -28.33 -51.28 68.01
C HIS A 982 -28.54 -51.66 66.53
N ILE A 983 -29.48 -52.57 66.23
CA ILE A 983 -29.84 -52.94 64.85
C ILE A 983 -30.74 -51.86 64.23
N THR A 984 -31.58 -51.21 65.03
CA THR A 984 -32.39 -50.06 64.57
C THR A 984 -31.48 -48.92 64.15
N ASP A 985 -30.46 -48.59 64.94
CA ASP A 985 -29.48 -47.54 64.61
C ASP A 985 -28.67 -47.88 63.34
N GLU A 986 -28.33 -49.16 63.13
CA GLU A 986 -27.69 -49.62 61.88
C GLU A 986 -28.61 -49.54 60.66
N LEU A 987 -29.88 -49.94 60.80
CA LEU A 987 -30.87 -49.86 59.73
C LEU A 987 -31.17 -48.40 59.35
N ASP A 988 -31.22 -47.50 60.33
CA ASP A 988 -31.36 -46.06 60.12
C ASP A 988 -30.14 -45.46 59.43
N ALA A 989 -28.93 -45.93 59.75
CA ALA A 989 -27.71 -45.55 59.04
C ALA A 989 -27.75 -45.97 57.55
N ILE A 990 -28.22 -47.19 57.25
CA ILE A 990 -28.40 -47.67 55.87
C ILE A 990 -29.48 -46.84 55.13
N LEU A 991 -30.60 -46.54 55.78
CA LEU A 991 -31.65 -45.68 55.20
C LEU A 991 -31.14 -44.26 54.92
N LYS A 992 -30.30 -43.70 55.80
CA LYS A 992 -29.65 -42.41 55.60
C LYS A 992 -28.67 -42.44 54.42
N ASN A 993 -27.93 -43.53 54.23
CA ASN A 993 -27.04 -43.73 53.08
C ASN A 993 -27.83 -43.82 51.77
N ILE A 994 -28.92 -44.59 51.74
CA ILE A 994 -29.82 -44.69 50.58
C ILE A 994 -30.37 -43.30 50.21
N LYS A 995 -30.87 -42.54 51.19
CA LYS A 995 -31.39 -41.19 50.97
C LYS A 995 -30.33 -40.24 50.42
N SER A 996 -29.11 -40.30 50.96
CA SER A 996 -27.95 -39.54 50.47
C SER A 996 -27.60 -39.87 49.01
N PHE A 997 -27.66 -41.15 48.61
CA PHE A 997 -27.45 -41.54 47.21
C PHE A 997 -28.60 -41.11 46.29
N GLU A 998 -29.85 -41.17 46.74
CA GLU A 998 -31.02 -40.70 45.99
C GLU A 998 -30.97 -39.17 45.77
N ASP A 999 -30.58 -38.40 46.78
CA ASP A 999 -30.38 -36.95 46.68
C ASP A 999 -29.26 -36.60 45.68
N LYS A 1000 -28.15 -37.36 45.70
CA LYS A 1000 -27.06 -37.22 44.70
C LYS A 1000 -27.56 -37.52 43.28
N ILE A 1001 -28.36 -38.57 43.08
CA ILE A 1001 -28.95 -38.89 41.76
C ILE A 1001 -29.83 -37.74 41.27
N ASN A 1002 -30.65 -37.16 42.14
CA ASN A 1002 -31.51 -36.02 41.78
C ASN A 1002 -30.68 -34.79 41.41
N GLY A 1003 -29.60 -34.49 42.14
CA GLY A 1003 -28.65 -33.45 41.79
C GLY A 1003 -27.98 -33.68 40.42
N TYR A 1004 -27.53 -34.91 40.13
CA TYR A 1004 -26.95 -35.24 38.82
C TYR A 1004 -27.95 -35.17 37.67
N LYS A 1005 -29.23 -35.54 37.88
CA LYS A 1005 -30.30 -35.39 36.88
C LYS A 1005 -30.57 -33.92 36.55
N GLN A 1006 -30.60 -33.06 37.57
CA GLN A 1006 -30.78 -31.62 37.38
C GLN A 1006 -29.59 -31.02 36.62
N ASN A 1007 -28.36 -31.34 37.02
CA ASN A 1007 -27.15 -30.93 36.31
C ASN A 1007 -27.14 -31.40 34.84
N LYS A 1008 -27.66 -32.60 34.55
CA LYS A 1008 -27.81 -33.12 33.18
C LYS A 1008 -28.80 -32.29 32.35
N ALA A 1009 -29.93 -31.89 32.94
CA ALA A 1009 -30.92 -31.04 32.27
C ALA A 1009 -30.35 -29.66 31.93
N ASP A 1010 -29.71 -29.00 32.90
CA ASP A 1010 -29.05 -27.71 32.72
C ASP A 1010 -27.91 -27.77 31.69
N ALA A 1011 -27.13 -28.86 31.70
CA ALA A 1011 -26.09 -29.10 30.72
C ALA A 1011 -26.67 -29.30 29.30
N LYS A 1012 -27.82 -29.99 29.18
CA LYS A 1012 -28.51 -30.22 27.90
C LYS A 1012 -29.07 -28.93 27.31
N ASP A 1013 -29.63 -28.05 28.14
CA ASP A 1013 -30.13 -26.75 27.70
C ASP A 1013 -28.99 -25.82 27.25
N LYS A 1014 -27.92 -25.71 28.05
CA LYS A 1014 -26.69 -24.99 27.64
C LYS A 1014 -26.08 -25.56 26.36
N MET A 1015 -26.14 -26.89 26.19
CA MET A 1015 -25.65 -27.57 24.99
C MET A 1015 -26.47 -27.24 23.76
N LYS A 1016 -27.80 -27.19 23.90
CA LYS A 1016 -28.73 -26.78 22.84
C LYS A 1016 -28.46 -25.33 22.43
N GLU A 1017 -28.35 -24.43 23.40
CA GLU A 1017 -28.02 -23.02 23.19
C GLU A 1017 -26.67 -22.86 22.46
N LEU A 1018 -25.63 -23.59 22.88
CA LEU A 1018 -24.33 -23.59 22.24
C LEU A 1018 -24.41 -24.12 20.79
N LYS A 1019 -25.14 -25.20 20.54
CA LYS A 1019 -25.36 -25.76 19.20
C LYS A 1019 -26.06 -24.76 18.27
N ASP A 1020 -27.04 -24.02 18.77
CA ASP A 1020 -27.74 -22.98 18.00
C ASP A 1020 -26.82 -21.79 17.71
N LYS A 1021 -26.03 -21.33 18.69
CA LYS A 1021 -24.98 -20.30 18.49
C LYS A 1021 -23.92 -20.73 17.46
N VAL A 1022 -23.48 -21.99 17.50
CA VAL A 1022 -22.56 -22.58 16.51
C VAL A 1022 -23.20 -22.60 15.12
N ARG A 1023 -24.46 -23.02 15.01
CA ARG A 1023 -25.20 -23.04 13.74
C ARG A 1023 -25.35 -21.62 13.17
N ALA A 1024 -25.63 -20.64 14.01
CA ALA A 1024 -25.69 -19.23 13.62
C ALA A 1024 -24.36 -18.76 13.01
N ILE A 1025 -23.22 -19.02 13.67
CA ILE A 1025 -21.88 -18.66 13.14
C ILE A 1025 -21.58 -19.37 11.83
N LYS A 1026 -21.90 -20.67 11.71
CA LYS A 1026 -21.64 -21.44 10.49
C LYS A 1026 -22.42 -20.91 9.28
N ASN A 1027 -23.57 -20.28 9.51
CA ASN A 1027 -24.39 -19.65 8.48
C ASN A 1027 -24.13 -18.15 8.32
N SER A 1028 -23.31 -17.55 9.19
CA SER A 1028 -23.09 -16.12 9.18
C SER A 1028 -22.01 -15.68 8.18
N LEU A 1029 -21.89 -14.36 8.03
CA LEU A 1029 -20.87 -13.74 7.19
C LEU A 1029 -19.69 -13.20 8.00
N LEU A 1030 -19.46 -13.74 9.20
CA LEU A 1030 -18.37 -13.32 10.09
C LEU A 1030 -17.00 -13.46 9.42
N GLN A 1031 -16.18 -12.40 9.45
CA GLN A 1031 -14.90 -12.36 8.75
C GLN A 1031 -13.93 -13.44 9.24
N GLU A 1032 -13.83 -13.66 10.56
CA GLU A 1032 -12.98 -14.73 11.12
C GLU A 1032 -13.39 -16.13 10.62
N TYR A 1033 -14.69 -16.43 10.62
CA TYR A 1033 -15.20 -17.73 10.19
C TYR A 1033 -14.95 -17.96 8.68
N ILE A 1034 -15.19 -16.93 7.86
CA ILE A 1034 -14.96 -17.00 6.42
C ILE A 1034 -13.46 -17.08 6.09
N LEU A 1035 -12.61 -16.37 6.84
CA LEU A 1035 -11.16 -16.49 6.75
C LEU A 1035 -10.74 -17.95 6.97
N TYR A 1036 -11.16 -18.55 8.08
CA TYR A 1036 -10.84 -19.94 8.43
C TYR A 1036 -11.35 -20.94 7.38
N THR A 1037 -12.61 -20.82 6.96
CA THR A 1037 -13.24 -21.82 6.08
C THR A 1037 -12.88 -21.68 4.61
N LYS A 1038 -12.63 -20.46 4.11
CA LYS A 1038 -12.38 -20.22 2.67
C LYS A 1038 -10.92 -20.00 2.32
N CYS A 1039 -10.14 -19.36 3.18
CA CYS A 1039 -8.74 -19.13 2.90
C CYS A 1039 -7.96 -20.39 3.26
N MET A 1040 -7.86 -21.29 2.28
CA MET A 1040 -7.25 -22.63 2.40
C MET A 1040 -5.93 -22.60 3.19
N HIS A 1041 -5.69 -23.66 3.97
CA HIS A 1041 -4.46 -23.89 4.76
C HIS A 1041 -4.33 -23.09 6.06
N ILE A 1042 -5.34 -22.32 6.44
CA ILE A 1042 -5.46 -21.77 7.80
C ILE A 1042 -6.00 -22.87 8.73
N LYS A 1043 -5.34 -23.03 9.87
CA LYS A 1043 -5.67 -23.98 10.93
C LYS A 1043 -6.04 -23.22 12.20
N TYR A 1044 -6.82 -23.84 13.06
CA TYR A 1044 -7.15 -23.34 14.39
C TYR A 1044 -6.52 -24.26 15.45
N LYS A 1045 -5.93 -23.69 16.50
CA LYS A 1045 -5.48 -24.43 17.69
C LYS A 1045 -5.94 -23.72 18.95
N ASN A 1046 -6.34 -24.49 19.95
CA ASN A 1046 -6.77 -23.98 21.25
C ASN A 1046 -5.56 -23.54 22.10
N VAL A 1047 -5.66 -22.37 22.73
CA VAL A 1047 -4.63 -21.75 23.58
C VAL A 1047 -4.59 -22.36 24.99
N ARG A 1048 -5.69 -22.97 25.50
CA ARG A 1048 -5.76 -23.59 26.84
C ARG A 1048 -4.70 -24.69 27.04
N THR A 1049 -4.34 -25.41 25.99
CA THR A 1049 -3.28 -26.44 26.04
C THR A 1049 -1.89 -25.82 26.20
N GLN A 1050 -1.62 -24.63 25.68
CA GLN A 1050 -0.29 -23.99 25.77
C GLN A 1050 -0.02 -23.34 27.14
N LYS A 1051 -1.02 -22.73 27.78
CA LYS A 1051 -0.85 -22.14 29.13
C LYS A 1051 -0.58 -23.20 30.20
N LYS A 1052 -1.22 -24.39 30.11
CA LYS A 1052 -0.94 -25.52 31.02
C LYS A 1052 0.50 -26.02 30.90
N TYR A 1053 1.04 -26.13 29.68
CA TYR A 1053 2.42 -26.56 29.46
C TYR A 1053 3.49 -25.52 29.83
N LYS A 1054 3.13 -24.23 29.91
CA LYS A 1054 4.04 -23.15 30.34
C LYS A 1054 4.03 -22.89 31.85
N LEU A 1055 2.98 -23.31 32.56
CA LEU A 1055 2.87 -23.28 34.03
C LEU A 1055 3.42 -24.56 34.69
N LEU A 1056 3.68 -25.61 33.91
CA LEU A 1056 4.27 -26.88 34.33
C LEU A 1056 5.77 -27.00 33.95
N ARG A 1057 6.41 -25.90 33.52
CA ARG A 1057 7.84 -25.82 33.20
C ARG A 1057 8.54 -24.79 34.05
#